data_AF-F6HAZ5-F1
#
_entry.id   AF-F6HAZ5-F1
#
_cell.length_a   1.000
_cell.length_b   1.000
_cell.length_c   1.000
_cell.angle_alpha   90.00
_cell.angle_beta   90.00
_cell.angle_gamma   90.00
#
_symmetry.space_group_name_H-M   'P 1'
#
loop_
_entity.id
_entity.type
_entity.pdbx_description
1 polymer ?
#
loop_
_entity_poly.entity_id
_entity_poly.type
_entity_poly.pdbx_seq_one_letter_code
_entity_poly.pdbx_strand_id
1 'polypeptide(L)'
;MRQRGLILAAFISLVLFLLFIFISFNAHLLKSPLLLSIAPQEPSSALPQFSLLIGILTRADKYDRRHFLRLVYGIQSSPVAHIDVKFIFCNLTKPEQRVLVALEILRFEDVIILNCMENMNSGKTYTYFSSLPQILRRQYDYVMKADDDVFIRLAPLALSLQPLPRLDLYYGFVIPCASTNPFVEYMSGMGFVLSWDLVEWIGESDIPGNDTFGPEDKLVGKWLNMGNKAKNRFSNKPAMYDYPGTNGRCSHELIPETVAVHRLKRWDQWSNVLHFFNVTHQLKHYPEFRNILLAGFFSSLSLSPSLCSPNLSGLVLDPLYFTANSGRFDKKGFLRILQLGFEDAAWDGRRERMEEEFISVAGSNNLHSGNGTNPKDPLCAEMESNNNGIGHPKDASENFSSENGEGSNVVFSREAPLVSKDSRTSGGCSCSPKKLKSRMVVTDSEPGKKDKVGNEKKLSRQDRIELGRMFQGAVSSHDWELAESLILLADPHTLNDALCISLDSIWFLSTQEELHGITSLIKKIISNGAYDFTRAALRTSFLASCVSACQSRTMSLADTVTVMAQRLHERLQECNGDEVLKAEAGAKVQKFTEWALKCIGFHSRCQGNRDRVSHSSAIEIQLQLSAFKMFLDLAGNHLTGKDFTEAFDAACFPLTLFSSSFDPGWASGISATAIQGLLGMLVEGGADNVNQCFLEASRFGSTELVRILLQIAQRNSLDVDVDLALGFASHYCKIGTMECLVEEGNAIAFLGPLMRAAERGCMQVVQWFVRRGCRDMDLCLALTAATSSSQVGIAAYLLPHVPQHVLAALSIEILKAAGERSGGSLDGVAFLLRSDFLGDPAATYAVADSIARSDDEAVAPELRAFLRQNWSEAAFLDGLREGQEHYMNILRILKWGESPICLRDLPGPLLVAIAYLPLYRECVEASGCLLSQRLRGQLVEAVRRLGSGPLEEVKQGRELLAILKHHLPPFLLSVSSIG
;
A
#
# COMPACT_ATOMS: atom_id res chain seq x y z
N MET A 1 -48.88 -33.81 -35.85
CA MET A 1 -47.80 -33.96 -34.84
C MET A 1 -46.56 -34.70 -35.33
N ARG A 2 -46.63 -35.67 -36.26
CA ARG A 2 -45.44 -36.36 -36.82
C ARG A 2 -44.47 -35.47 -37.63
N GLN A 3 -44.95 -34.44 -38.33
CA GLN A 3 -44.09 -33.56 -39.14
C GLN A 3 -43.20 -32.61 -38.31
N ARG A 4 -43.62 -32.20 -37.10
CA ARG A 4 -42.80 -31.32 -36.24
C ARG A 4 -41.64 -32.06 -35.58
N GLY A 5 -41.79 -33.36 -35.29
CA GLY A 5 -40.70 -34.20 -34.78
C GLY A 5 -39.62 -34.49 -35.83
N LEU A 6 -40.01 -34.63 -37.10
CA LEU A 6 -39.08 -34.81 -38.22
C LEU A 6 -38.22 -33.57 -38.48
N ILE A 7 -38.81 -32.37 -38.36
CA ILE A 7 -38.06 -31.11 -38.53
C ILE A 7 -37.07 -30.92 -37.37
N LEU A 8 -37.47 -31.23 -36.14
CA LEU A 8 -36.58 -31.14 -34.98
C LEU A 8 -35.44 -32.16 -35.05
N ALA A 9 -35.73 -33.40 -35.47
CA ALA A 9 -34.70 -34.41 -35.69
C ALA A 9 -33.75 -34.04 -36.83
N ALA A 10 -34.25 -33.48 -37.94
CA ALA A 10 -33.43 -33.00 -39.04
C ALA A 10 -32.55 -31.82 -38.62
N PHE A 11 -33.06 -30.91 -37.77
CA PHE A 11 -32.29 -29.79 -37.24
C PHE A 11 -31.18 -30.26 -36.29
N ILE A 12 -31.47 -31.21 -35.41
CA ILE A 12 -30.47 -31.80 -34.51
C ILE A 12 -29.40 -32.56 -35.32
N SER A 13 -29.81 -33.31 -36.36
CA SER A 13 -28.88 -34.00 -37.24
C SER A 13 -27.99 -33.02 -38.02
N LEU A 14 -28.54 -31.89 -38.47
CA LEU A 14 -27.78 -30.85 -39.16
C LEU A 14 -26.77 -30.17 -38.22
N VAL A 15 -27.16 -29.88 -36.98
CA VAL A 15 -26.27 -29.29 -35.97
C VAL A 15 -25.15 -30.26 -35.60
N LEU A 16 -25.44 -31.55 -35.42
CA LEU A 16 -24.43 -32.57 -35.15
C LEU A 16 -23.50 -32.78 -36.36
N PHE A 17 -24.02 -32.70 -37.58
CA PHE A 17 -23.22 -32.78 -38.80
C PHE A 17 -22.30 -31.56 -38.97
N LEU A 18 -22.77 -30.36 -38.66
CA LEU A 18 -21.95 -29.14 -38.66
C LEU A 18 -20.89 -29.15 -37.55
N LEU A 19 -21.22 -29.67 -36.36
CA LEU A 19 -20.26 -29.90 -35.28
C LEU A 19 -19.20 -30.93 -35.68
N PHE A 20 -19.60 -32.01 -36.35
CA PHE A 20 -18.67 -33.01 -36.85
C PHE A 20 -17.76 -32.44 -37.94
N ILE A 21 -18.29 -31.65 -38.89
CA ILE A 21 -17.47 -30.94 -39.88
C ILE A 21 -16.52 -29.98 -39.19
N PHE A 22 -16.97 -29.21 -38.19
CA PHE A 22 -16.12 -28.28 -37.46
C PHE A 22 -14.99 -29.00 -36.71
N ILE A 23 -15.27 -30.14 -36.09
CA ILE A 23 -14.27 -30.97 -35.41
C ILE A 23 -13.32 -31.63 -36.42
N SER A 24 -13.82 -32.18 -37.53
CA SER A 24 -13.01 -32.77 -38.59
C SER A 24 -12.15 -31.73 -39.33
N PHE A 25 -12.65 -30.52 -39.56
CA PHE A 25 -11.91 -29.44 -40.22
C PHE A 25 -10.80 -28.91 -39.30
N ASN A 26 -11.06 -28.77 -37.99
CA ASN A 26 -10.02 -28.45 -37.00
C ASN A 26 -8.99 -29.58 -36.82
N ALA A 27 -9.43 -30.84 -36.92
CA ALA A 27 -8.53 -32.00 -36.86
C ALA A 27 -7.68 -32.17 -38.14
N HIS A 28 -8.18 -31.74 -39.31
CA HIS A 28 -7.43 -31.71 -40.57
C HIS A 28 -6.50 -30.51 -40.71
N LEU A 29 -6.81 -29.36 -40.08
CA LEU A 29 -5.90 -28.21 -39.99
C LEU A 29 -4.68 -28.48 -39.08
N LEU A 30 -4.75 -29.49 -38.22
CA LEU A 30 -3.63 -29.96 -37.40
C LEU A 30 -2.78 -31.05 -38.07
N LYS A 31 -3.11 -31.46 -39.31
CA LYS A 31 -2.32 -32.45 -40.06
C LYS A 31 -2.27 -32.12 -41.55
N SER A 32 -1.21 -31.43 -41.97
CA SER A 32 -0.65 -31.66 -43.30
C SER A 32 0.84 -31.39 -43.39
N PRO A 33 1.51 -32.03 -44.37
CA PRO A 33 2.93 -32.35 -44.33
C PRO A 33 3.81 -31.32 -45.06
N LEU A 34 5.08 -31.36 -44.67
CA LEU A 34 6.26 -30.70 -45.24
C LEU A 34 6.25 -30.54 -46.77
N LEU A 35 6.56 -29.32 -47.25
CA LEU A 35 7.50 -29.13 -48.36
C LEU A 35 8.11 -27.71 -48.40
N LEU A 36 9.44 -27.74 -48.53
CA LEU A 36 10.49 -26.73 -48.59
C LEU A 36 10.17 -25.29 -49.05
N SER A 37 10.73 -24.33 -48.30
CA SER A 37 11.37 -23.14 -48.90
C SER A 37 12.67 -22.82 -48.16
N ILE A 38 13.72 -22.64 -48.95
CA ILE A 38 15.09 -22.31 -48.59
C ILE A 38 15.15 -20.90 -48.00
N ALA A 39 15.79 -20.73 -46.85
CA ALA A 39 16.13 -19.45 -46.24
C ALA A 39 17.56 -19.51 -45.65
N PRO A 40 18.27 -18.38 -45.56
CA PRO A 40 19.74 -18.33 -45.48
C PRO A 40 20.27 -18.86 -44.15
N GLN A 41 21.45 -19.46 -44.19
CA GLN A 41 22.15 -19.96 -43.00
C GLN A 41 22.51 -18.82 -42.03
N GLU A 42 22.02 -18.94 -40.79
CA GLU A 42 22.57 -18.29 -39.59
C GLU A 42 22.60 -19.32 -38.44
N PRO A 43 23.52 -19.14 -37.45
CA PRO A 43 24.20 -20.26 -36.78
C PRO A 43 23.35 -21.00 -35.74
N SER A 44 23.60 -22.31 -35.63
CA SER A 44 22.90 -23.27 -34.77
C SER A 44 22.77 -22.85 -33.30
N SER A 45 21.56 -22.55 -32.84
CA SER A 45 21.23 -22.50 -31.40
C SER A 45 20.76 -23.89 -30.93
N ALA A 46 21.48 -24.48 -29.97
CA ALA A 46 21.16 -25.79 -29.39
C ALA A 46 19.76 -25.82 -28.73
N LEU A 47 19.05 -26.96 -28.83
CA LEU A 47 17.80 -27.19 -28.11
C LEU A 47 18.01 -27.09 -26.58
N PRO A 48 17.04 -26.56 -25.81
CA PRO A 48 17.15 -26.46 -24.35
C PRO A 48 17.33 -27.85 -23.73
N GLN A 49 18.27 -27.97 -22.79
CA GLN A 49 18.74 -29.25 -22.26
C GLN A 49 17.81 -29.83 -21.17
N PHE A 50 17.03 -29.00 -20.49
CA PHE A 50 16.06 -29.40 -19.46
C PHE A 50 14.96 -28.34 -19.27
N SER A 51 13.97 -28.66 -18.46
CA SER A 51 12.80 -27.85 -18.17
C SER A 51 12.66 -27.53 -16.68
N LEU A 52 12.28 -26.30 -16.35
CA LEU A 52 12.10 -25.82 -14.98
C LEU A 52 10.77 -25.06 -14.86
N LEU A 53 9.95 -25.44 -13.88
CA LEU A 53 8.79 -24.66 -13.47
C LEU A 53 9.12 -23.84 -12.22
N ILE A 54 8.91 -22.53 -12.25
CA ILE A 54 9.03 -21.65 -11.09
C ILE A 54 7.63 -21.21 -10.65
N GLY A 55 7.17 -21.73 -9.51
CA GLY A 55 5.95 -21.30 -8.85
C GLY A 55 6.21 -20.16 -7.88
N ILE A 56 5.76 -18.96 -8.23
CA ILE A 56 5.80 -17.77 -7.36
C ILE A 56 4.54 -17.79 -6.49
N LEU A 57 4.69 -18.10 -5.20
CA LEU A 57 3.59 -18.06 -4.25
C LEU A 57 3.27 -16.61 -3.90
N THR A 58 2.03 -16.20 -4.20
CA THR A 58 1.53 -14.83 -3.97
C THR A 58 0.08 -14.87 -3.50
N ARG A 59 -0.60 -13.72 -3.43
CA ARG A 59 -2.04 -13.62 -3.07
C ARG A 59 -2.82 -13.02 -4.23
N ALA A 60 -4.07 -13.41 -4.41
CA ALA A 60 -4.95 -12.88 -5.46
C ALA A 60 -4.97 -11.33 -5.49
N ASP A 61 -5.01 -10.68 -4.32
CA ASP A 61 -5.03 -9.21 -4.17
C ASP A 61 -3.71 -8.50 -4.58
N LYS A 62 -2.60 -9.22 -4.75
CA LYS A 62 -1.29 -8.62 -5.12
C LYS A 62 -1.10 -8.51 -6.65
N TYR A 63 -2.06 -7.92 -7.35
CA TYR A 63 -2.02 -7.74 -8.82
C TYR A 63 -0.77 -6.98 -9.27
N ASP A 64 -0.49 -5.81 -8.68
CA ASP A 64 0.64 -4.96 -9.09
C ASP A 64 1.99 -5.68 -8.96
N ARG A 65 2.14 -6.48 -7.89
CA ARG A 65 3.35 -7.27 -7.68
C ARG A 65 3.51 -8.33 -8.77
N ARG A 66 2.45 -9.08 -9.11
CA ARG A 66 2.50 -10.07 -10.19
C ARG A 66 2.81 -9.39 -11.52
N HIS A 67 2.13 -8.29 -11.82
CA HIS A 67 2.37 -7.53 -13.05
C HIS A 67 3.83 -7.04 -13.15
N PHE A 68 4.38 -6.48 -12.08
CA PHE A 68 5.79 -6.09 -12.04
C PHE A 68 6.74 -7.28 -12.25
N LEU A 69 6.48 -8.42 -11.60
CA LEU A 69 7.30 -9.63 -11.76
C LEU A 69 7.23 -10.20 -13.19
N ARG A 70 6.09 -10.07 -13.88
CA ARG A 70 5.99 -10.41 -15.32
C ARG A 70 6.97 -9.59 -16.15
N LEU A 71 7.11 -8.29 -15.86
CA LEU A 71 8.08 -7.43 -16.56
C LEU A 71 9.51 -7.89 -16.27
N VAL A 72 9.83 -8.18 -15.00
CA VAL A 72 11.18 -8.56 -14.57
C VAL A 72 11.61 -9.92 -15.11
N TYR A 73 10.73 -10.93 -15.11
CA TYR A 73 11.05 -12.26 -15.60
C TYR A 73 10.84 -12.39 -17.11
N GLY A 74 9.89 -11.66 -17.70
CA GLY A 74 9.57 -11.73 -19.12
C GLY A 74 10.66 -11.21 -20.06
N ILE A 75 11.61 -10.42 -19.54
CA ILE A 75 12.80 -9.96 -20.28
C ILE A 75 14.02 -10.88 -20.11
N GLN A 76 13.92 -11.89 -19.25
CA GLN A 76 15.00 -12.85 -19.01
C GLN A 76 14.76 -14.12 -19.82
N SER A 77 15.83 -14.75 -20.27
CA SER A 77 15.81 -16.06 -20.90
C SER A 77 17.00 -16.89 -20.42
N SER A 78 16.98 -18.19 -20.69
CA SER A 78 18.10 -19.08 -20.41
C SER A 78 18.53 -19.81 -21.68
N PRO A 79 19.85 -19.93 -21.94
CA PRO A 79 20.35 -20.67 -23.09
C PRO A 79 20.29 -22.20 -22.89
N VAL A 80 20.15 -22.68 -21.65
CA VAL A 80 20.30 -24.11 -21.31
C VAL A 80 19.02 -24.76 -20.79
N ALA A 81 18.00 -23.97 -20.43
CA ALA A 81 16.76 -24.48 -19.85
C ALA A 81 15.53 -23.77 -20.42
N HIS A 82 14.46 -24.53 -20.63
CA HIS A 82 13.13 -23.98 -20.85
C HIS A 82 12.46 -23.71 -19.49
N ILE A 83 12.19 -22.44 -19.20
CA ILE A 83 11.70 -22.00 -17.89
C ILE A 83 10.31 -21.40 -18.01
N ASP A 84 9.36 -21.94 -17.25
CA ASP A 84 8.06 -21.30 -17.05
C ASP A 84 7.99 -20.67 -15.67
N VAL A 85 7.47 -19.44 -15.60
CA VAL A 85 7.12 -18.79 -14.33
C VAL A 85 5.60 -18.76 -14.22
N LYS A 86 5.06 -19.27 -13.11
CA LYS A 86 3.62 -19.31 -12.83
C LYS A 86 3.34 -18.69 -11.46
N PHE A 87 2.28 -17.90 -11.35
CA PHE A 87 1.83 -17.29 -10.10
C PHE A 87 0.80 -18.19 -9.40
N ILE A 88 1.05 -18.47 -8.12
CA ILE A 88 0.33 -19.50 -7.36
C ILE A 88 -0.40 -18.87 -6.18
N PHE A 89 -1.72 -19.05 -6.14
CA PHE A 89 -2.54 -18.67 -4.99
C PHE A 89 -3.74 -19.62 -4.84
N CYS A 90 -4.34 -19.63 -3.66
CA CYS A 90 -5.49 -20.46 -3.33
C CYS A 90 -6.80 -19.85 -3.88
N ASN A 91 -7.93 -20.44 -3.51
CA ASN A 91 -9.26 -20.07 -4.02
C ASN A 91 -9.60 -18.58 -3.89
N LEU A 92 -10.29 -18.05 -4.90
CA LEU A 92 -10.74 -16.66 -4.96
C LEU A 92 -11.97 -16.43 -4.07
N THR A 93 -11.81 -15.62 -3.02
CA THR A 93 -12.86 -15.38 -2.02
C THR A 93 -13.69 -14.13 -2.30
N LYS A 94 -13.15 -13.15 -3.04
CA LYS A 94 -13.81 -11.86 -3.32
C LYS A 94 -14.36 -11.79 -4.76
N PRO A 95 -15.50 -11.10 -5.01
CA PRO A 95 -16.03 -10.91 -6.37
C PRO A 95 -15.05 -10.23 -7.32
N GLU A 96 -14.33 -9.21 -6.86
CA GLU A 96 -13.39 -8.42 -7.67
C GLU A 96 -12.19 -9.28 -8.12
N GLN A 97 -11.70 -10.17 -7.24
CA GLN A 97 -10.64 -11.12 -7.56
C GLN A 97 -11.03 -12.01 -8.74
N ARG A 98 -12.28 -12.47 -8.81
CA ARG A 98 -12.74 -13.36 -9.90
C ARG A 98 -12.66 -12.69 -11.25
N VAL A 99 -13.00 -11.40 -11.33
CA VAL A 99 -12.95 -10.63 -12.57
C VAL A 99 -11.50 -10.35 -12.96
N LEU A 100 -10.70 -9.79 -12.03
CA LEU A 100 -9.33 -9.37 -12.33
C LEU A 100 -8.40 -10.55 -12.63
N VAL A 101 -8.51 -11.64 -11.85
CA VAL A 101 -7.73 -12.86 -12.10
C VAL A 101 -8.17 -13.56 -13.38
N ALA A 102 -9.46 -13.55 -13.74
CA ALA A 102 -9.90 -14.08 -15.02
C ALA A 102 -9.28 -13.32 -16.20
N LEU A 103 -9.19 -11.98 -16.11
CA LEU A 103 -8.47 -11.18 -17.11
C LEU A 103 -6.99 -11.54 -17.19
N GLU A 104 -6.32 -11.73 -16.03
CA GLU A 104 -4.92 -12.19 -16.01
C GLU A 104 -4.75 -13.55 -16.68
N ILE A 105 -5.62 -14.53 -16.37
CA ILE A 105 -5.59 -15.87 -16.96
C ILE A 105 -5.74 -15.78 -18.47
N LEU A 106 -6.73 -15.03 -18.96
CA LEU A 106 -6.99 -14.86 -20.40
C LEU A 106 -5.84 -14.17 -21.13
N ARG A 107 -5.12 -13.27 -20.45
CA ARG A 107 -4.06 -12.47 -21.08
C ARG A 107 -2.70 -13.13 -21.06
N PHE A 108 -2.34 -13.80 -19.96
CA PHE A 108 -0.97 -14.23 -19.70
C PHE A 108 -0.83 -15.75 -19.56
N GLU A 109 -1.92 -16.49 -19.33
CA GLU A 109 -1.91 -17.95 -19.14
C GLU A 109 -0.90 -18.43 -18.07
N ASP A 110 -0.60 -17.59 -17.08
CA ASP A 110 0.50 -17.78 -16.13
C ASP A 110 0.04 -17.91 -14.66
N VAL A 111 -1.25 -18.15 -14.42
CA VAL A 111 -1.83 -18.28 -13.09
C VAL A 111 -2.24 -19.73 -12.82
N ILE A 112 -1.92 -20.24 -11.63
CA ILE A 112 -2.44 -21.50 -11.09
C ILE A 112 -3.22 -21.21 -9.82
N ILE A 113 -4.51 -21.53 -9.82
CA ILE A 113 -5.38 -21.44 -8.65
C ILE A 113 -5.43 -22.80 -7.98
N LEU A 114 -4.99 -22.86 -6.72
CA LEU A 114 -4.98 -24.08 -5.91
C LEU A 114 -6.30 -24.21 -5.13
N ASN A 115 -6.78 -25.45 -4.99
CA ASN A 115 -7.97 -25.73 -4.19
C ASN A 115 -7.64 -25.79 -2.69
N CYS A 116 -7.34 -24.62 -2.11
CA CYS A 116 -7.08 -24.42 -0.69
C CYS A 116 -7.69 -23.10 -0.20
N MET A 117 -7.65 -22.85 1.11
CA MET A 117 -7.82 -21.49 1.63
C MET A 117 -6.47 -20.77 1.64
N GLU A 118 -6.43 -19.50 1.25
CA GLU A 118 -5.19 -18.72 1.20
C GLU A 118 -4.52 -18.65 2.57
N ASN A 119 -3.28 -19.12 2.66
CA ASN A 119 -2.53 -19.23 3.91
C ASN A 119 -1.02 -19.27 3.65
N MET A 120 -0.24 -19.05 4.73
CA MET A 120 1.21 -19.26 4.71
C MET A 120 1.59 -20.62 5.31
N ASN A 121 1.07 -20.94 6.51
CA ASN A 121 1.50 -22.06 7.35
C ASN A 121 0.47 -23.20 7.49
N SER A 122 -0.54 -23.24 6.63
CA SER A 122 -1.67 -24.18 6.70
C SER A 122 -1.83 -24.95 5.39
N GLY A 123 -0.72 -25.47 4.86
CA GLY A 123 -0.71 -26.45 3.77
C GLY A 123 -0.70 -25.90 2.34
N LYS A 124 -0.51 -24.59 2.11
CA LYS A 124 -0.42 -24.05 0.74
C LYS A 124 0.74 -24.67 -0.06
N THR A 125 1.93 -24.78 0.53
CA THR A 125 3.11 -25.40 -0.11
C THR A 125 2.91 -26.88 -0.41
N TYR A 126 2.27 -27.62 0.51
CA TYR A 126 1.87 -29.00 0.26
C TYR A 126 0.90 -29.07 -0.93
N THR A 127 -0.16 -28.26 -0.91
CA THR A 127 -1.18 -28.22 -1.97
C THR A 127 -0.57 -27.87 -3.33
N TYR A 128 0.40 -26.95 -3.35
CA TYR A 128 1.15 -26.61 -4.55
C TYR A 128 1.83 -27.86 -5.13
N PHE A 129 2.78 -28.47 -4.42
CA PHE A 129 3.51 -29.62 -4.96
C PHE A 129 2.62 -30.83 -5.26
N SER A 130 1.72 -31.19 -4.34
CA SER A 130 0.86 -32.37 -4.49
C SER A 130 -0.13 -32.28 -5.65
N SER A 131 -0.54 -31.08 -6.07
CA SER A 131 -1.50 -30.91 -7.17
C SER A 131 -0.84 -30.85 -8.55
N LEU A 132 0.44 -30.48 -8.65
CA LEU A 132 1.13 -30.27 -9.92
C LEU A 132 1.05 -31.48 -10.88
N PRO A 133 1.29 -32.73 -10.44
CA PRO A 133 1.21 -33.89 -11.33
C PRO A 133 -0.17 -34.10 -11.97
N GLN A 134 -1.24 -33.59 -11.34
CA GLN A 134 -2.61 -33.73 -11.82
C GLN A 134 -3.04 -32.57 -12.74
N ILE A 135 -2.53 -31.36 -12.50
CA ILE A 135 -2.96 -30.15 -13.22
C ILE A 135 -2.09 -29.84 -14.45
N LEU A 136 -0.82 -30.28 -14.47
CA LEU A 136 0.11 -29.97 -15.56
C LEU A 136 0.03 -31.03 -16.66
N ARG A 137 0.01 -30.57 -17.92
CA ARG A 137 -0.01 -31.46 -19.11
C ARG A 137 1.35 -32.08 -19.42
N ARG A 138 2.43 -31.49 -18.91
CA ARG A 138 3.82 -31.94 -19.10
C ARG A 138 4.52 -32.05 -17.77
N GLN A 139 5.43 -33.01 -17.68
CA GLN A 139 6.38 -33.12 -16.58
C GLN A 139 7.53 -32.14 -16.82
N TYR A 140 8.02 -31.53 -15.74
CA TYR A 140 9.23 -30.71 -15.76
C TYR A 140 10.38 -31.53 -15.18
N ASP A 141 11.63 -31.22 -15.48
CA ASP A 141 12.77 -31.86 -14.81
C ASP A 141 12.89 -31.37 -13.36
N TYR A 142 12.60 -30.09 -13.15
CA TYR A 142 12.66 -29.43 -11.85
C TYR A 142 11.44 -28.54 -11.60
N VAL A 143 11.07 -28.42 -10.33
CA VAL A 143 10.02 -27.50 -9.85
C VAL A 143 10.57 -26.67 -8.70
N MET A 144 10.45 -25.35 -8.81
CA MET A 144 10.83 -24.38 -7.79
C MET A 144 9.58 -23.83 -7.08
N LYS A 145 9.66 -23.67 -5.77
CA LYS A 145 8.82 -22.72 -4.99
C LYS A 145 9.65 -21.47 -4.74
N ALA A 146 9.05 -20.30 -4.90
CA ALA A 146 9.65 -19.01 -4.58
C ALA A 146 8.60 -18.01 -4.06
N ASP A 147 9.05 -17.03 -3.29
CA ASP A 147 8.18 -15.96 -2.77
C ASP A 147 8.05 -14.80 -3.76
N ASP A 148 7.05 -13.93 -3.57
CA ASP A 148 6.82 -12.78 -4.46
C ASP A 148 7.71 -11.55 -4.15
N ASP A 149 8.64 -11.67 -3.19
CA ASP A 149 9.64 -10.66 -2.82
C ASP A 149 11.09 -11.13 -3.06
N VAL A 150 11.28 -12.07 -4.00
CA VAL A 150 12.60 -12.54 -4.46
C VAL A 150 12.88 -12.15 -5.91
N PHE A 151 14.05 -11.58 -6.17
CA PHE A 151 14.58 -11.42 -7.52
C PHE A 151 15.41 -12.64 -7.89
N ILE A 152 15.05 -13.33 -8.97
CA ILE A 152 15.76 -14.50 -9.47
C ILE A 152 16.35 -14.16 -10.84
N ARG A 153 17.64 -14.48 -11.03
CA ARG A 153 18.31 -14.39 -12.32
C ARG A 153 18.20 -15.75 -13.04
N LEU A 154 17.37 -15.81 -14.08
CA LEU A 154 16.95 -17.07 -14.70
C LEU A 154 18.12 -17.84 -15.35
N ALA A 155 19.02 -17.15 -16.07
CA ALA A 155 20.18 -17.79 -16.68
C ALA A 155 21.18 -18.34 -15.64
N PRO A 156 21.63 -17.57 -14.62
CA PRO A 156 22.44 -18.09 -13.51
C PRO A 156 21.80 -19.27 -12.77
N LEU A 157 20.49 -19.21 -12.47
CA LEU A 157 19.78 -20.32 -11.86
C LEU A 157 19.88 -21.57 -12.73
N ALA A 158 19.57 -21.46 -14.02
CA ALA A 158 19.61 -22.59 -14.95
C ALA A 158 21.02 -23.18 -15.10
N LEU A 159 22.05 -22.34 -15.21
CA LEU A 159 23.44 -22.80 -15.28
C LEU A 159 23.87 -23.55 -14.00
N SER A 160 23.40 -23.09 -12.83
CA SER A 160 23.70 -23.78 -11.56
C SER A 160 22.99 -25.13 -11.42
N LEU A 161 21.81 -25.30 -12.04
CA LEU A 161 21.04 -26.55 -12.03
C LEU A 161 21.45 -27.52 -13.14
N GLN A 162 22.04 -27.01 -14.23
CA GLN A 162 22.44 -27.78 -15.41
C GLN A 162 23.24 -29.04 -15.05
N PRO A 163 24.31 -28.98 -14.22
CA PRO A 163 25.13 -30.16 -13.92
C PRO A 163 24.53 -31.10 -12.86
N LEU A 164 23.41 -30.74 -12.24
CA LEU A 164 22.89 -31.47 -11.08
C LEU A 164 21.98 -32.67 -11.46
N PRO A 165 21.76 -33.66 -10.57
CA PRO A 165 20.87 -34.77 -10.87
C PRO A 165 19.41 -34.37 -11.07
N ARG A 166 18.71 -34.99 -12.03
CA ARG A 166 17.26 -34.79 -12.25
C ARG A 166 16.37 -35.63 -11.33
N LEU A 167 16.97 -36.41 -10.43
CA LEU A 167 16.28 -37.31 -9.52
C LEU A 167 16.72 -37.06 -8.09
N ASP A 168 15.77 -37.16 -7.16
CA ASP A 168 15.98 -37.04 -5.72
C ASP A 168 16.77 -35.78 -5.29
N LEU A 169 16.53 -34.65 -5.99
CA LEU A 169 17.25 -33.39 -5.83
C LEU A 169 16.51 -32.39 -4.93
N TYR A 170 17.21 -31.79 -3.98
CA TYR A 170 16.75 -30.65 -3.20
C TYR A 170 17.81 -29.55 -3.16
N TYR A 171 17.51 -28.44 -3.81
CA TYR A 171 18.45 -27.33 -4.00
C TYR A 171 17.89 -26.03 -3.41
N GLY A 172 18.72 -25.20 -2.78
CA GLY A 172 18.31 -23.88 -2.31
C GLY A 172 19.32 -23.20 -1.39
N PHE A 173 18.84 -22.34 -0.50
CA PHE A 173 19.64 -21.69 0.53
C PHE A 173 19.47 -22.39 1.88
N VAL A 174 20.49 -23.08 2.39
CA VAL A 174 20.34 -23.86 3.63
C VAL A 174 20.21 -22.97 4.88
N ILE A 175 19.32 -23.36 5.80
CA ILE A 175 19.17 -22.81 7.15
C ILE A 175 19.69 -23.86 8.16
N PRO A 176 20.41 -23.45 9.23
CA PRO A 176 20.73 -22.09 9.67
C PRO A 176 21.73 -21.34 8.76
N CYS A 177 21.69 -20.01 8.77
CA CYS A 177 22.43 -19.17 7.83
C CYS A 177 23.95 -19.33 7.90
N ALA A 178 24.50 -19.67 9.06
CA ALA A 178 25.92 -19.92 9.26
C ALA A 178 26.42 -21.24 8.62
N SER A 179 25.52 -22.17 8.28
CA SER A 179 25.89 -23.45 7.67
C SER A 179 25.96 -23.34 6.15
N THR A 180 26.93 -24.00 5.53
CA THR A 180 26.95 -24.28 4.07
C THR A 180 26.61 -25.74 3.76
N ASN A 181 26.50 -26.59 4.79
CA ASN A 181 26.17 -28.00 4.63
C ASN A 181 24.66 -28.16 4.32
N PRO A 182 24.29 -28.70 3.13
CA PRO A 182 22.90 -28.78 2.68
C PRO A 182 22.04 -29.84 3.41
N PHE A 183 22.64 -30.63 4.32
CA PHE A 183 21.95 -31.69 5.08
C PHE A 183 21.55 -31.27 6.50
N VAL A 184 21.78 -30.02 6.93
CA VAL A 184 21.62 -29.62 8.35
C VAL A 184 20.16 -29.49 8.78
N GLU A 185 19.37 -28.55 8.22
CA GLU A 185 17.93 -28.49 8.52
C GLU A 185 17.06 -28.51 7.26
N TYR A 186 16.94 -27.37 6.58
CA TYR A 186 16.04 -27.18 5.44
C TYR A 186 16.54 -26.05 4.54
N MET A 187 15.95 -25.91 3.34
CA MET A 187 16.21 -24.78 2.45
C MET A 187 15.20 -23.67 2.74
N SER A 188 15.68 -22.43 2.86
CA SER A 188 14.90 -21.23 3.17
C SER A 188 13.71 -21.00 2.25
N GLY A 189 12.63 -20.44 2.82
CA GLY A 189 11.43 -20.02 2.12
C GLY A 189 11.65 -19.06 0.94
N MET A 190 12.82 -18.38 0.85
CA MET A 190 13.16 -17.51 -0.29
C MET A 190 13.01 -18.19 -1.65
N GLY A 191 13.30 -19.49 -1.68
CA GLY A 191 13.06 -20.34 -2.81
C GLY A 191 13.94 -21.57 -2.80
N PHE A 192 13.36 -22.69 -3.22
CA PHE A 192 14.04 -23.98 -3.31
C PHE A 192 13.46 -24.80 -4.46
N VAL A 193 14.29 -25.70 -5.00
CA VAL A 193 14.03 -26.52 -6.17
C VAL A 193 13.98 -27.99 -5.76
N LEU A 194 12.97 -28.70 -6.24
CA LEU A 194 12.81 -30.15 -6.15
C LEU A 194 12.86 -30.76 -7.54
N SER A 195 13.42 -31.96 -7.66
CA SER A 195 13.21 -32.80 -8.85
C SER A 195 11.77 -33.31 -8.91
N TRP A 196 11.31 -33.63 -10.12
CA TRP A 196 9.93 -34.05 -10.35
C TRP A 196 9.50 -35.29 -9.56
N ASP A 197 10.39 -36.27 -9.41
CA ASP A 197 10.13 -37.49 -8.63
C ASP A 197 9.85 -37.20 -7.14
N LEU A 198 10.43 -36.13 -6.58
CA LEU A 198 10.10 -35.67 -5.24
C LEU A 198 8.75 -34.99 -5.17
N VAL A 199 8.36 -34.25 -6.22
CA VAL A 199 7.03 -33.62 -6.32
C VAL A 199 5.94 -34.69 -6.39
N GLU A 200 6.14 -35.73 -7.20
CA GLU A 200 5.24 -36.89 -7.26
C GLU A 200 5.15 -37.61 -5.91
N TRP A 201 6.30 -37.87 -5.28
CA TRP A 201 6.32 -38.47 -3.95
C TRP A 201 5.58 -37.65 -2.89
N ILE A 202 5.65 -36.31 -2.94
CA ILE A 202 4.89 -35.44 -2.03
C ILE A 202 3.38 -35.60 -2.23
N GLY A 203 2.92 -35.78 -3.48
CA GLY A 203 1.50 -36.00 -3.80
C GLY A 203 0.97 -37.36 -3.36
N GLU A 204 1.82 -38.39 -3.32
CA GLU A 204 1.42 -39.77 -3.04
C GLU A 204 1.66 -40.20 -1.58
N SER A 205 2.59 -39.56 -0.86
CA SER A 205 3.01 -40.00 0.47
C SER A 205 2.13 -39.47 1.60
N ASP A 206 1.78 -40.36 2.53
CA ASP A 206 1.12 -40.02 3.79
C ASP A 206 1.99 -39.15 4.72
N ILE A 207 3.32 -39.08 4.50
CA ILE A 207 4.23 -38.29 5.35
C ILE A 207 3.94 -36.79 5.21
N PRO A 208 4.05 -36.16 4.02
CA PRO A 208 3.58 -34.80 3.82
C PRO A 208 2.06 -34.64 4.03
N GLY A 209 1.25 -35.62 3.60
CA GLY A 209 -0.21 -35.54 3.67
C GLY A 209 -0.77 -35.39 5.09
N ASN A 210 -0.09 -35.98 6.09
CA ASN A 210 -0.49 -35.90 7.50
C ASN A 210 0.19 -34.76 8.29
N ASP A 211 1.11 -34.00 7.69
CA ASP A 211 1.94 -33.00 8.39
C ASP A 211 2.01 -31.67 7.62
N THR A 212 0.84 -31.08 7.36
CA THR A 212 0.70 -29.88 6.49
C THR A 212 0.71 -28.54 7.23
N PHE A 213 0.75 -28.54 8.57
CA PHE A 213 0.64 -27.33 9.40
C PHE A 213 1.97 -26.94 10.06
N GLY A 214 2.41 -25.70 9.86
CA GLY A 214 3.70 -25.18 10.36
C GLY A 214 4.43 -24.28 9.34
N PRO A 215 5.62 -23.75 9.68
CA PRO A 215 6.47 -23.01 8.74
C PRO A 215 6.80 -23.87 7.53
N GLU A 216 6.47 -23.39 6.34
CA GLU A 216 6.31 -24.24 5.16
C GLU A 216 7.64 -24.78 4.63
N ASP A 217 8.71 -23.99 4.72
CA ASP A 217 10.06 -24.35 4.30
C ASP A 217 10.70 -25.40 5.22
N LYS A 218 10.50 -25.22 6.53
CA LYS A 218 10.90 -26.20 7.56
C LYS A 218 10.16 -27.53 7.40
N LEU A 219 8.87 -27.49 7.07
CA LEU A 219 8.08 -28.70 6.83
C LEU A 219 8.60 -29.49 5.64
N VAL A 220 8.95 -28.86 4.52
CA VAL A 220 9.51 -29.57 3.36
C VAL A 220 10.80 -30.31 3.72
N GLY A 221 11.72 -29.65 4.45
CA GLY A 221 12.93 -30.32 4.93
C GLY A 221 12.63 -31.50 5.86
N LYS A 222 11.67 -31.33 6.78
CA LYS A 222 11.20 -32.39 7.70
C LYS A 222 10.62 -33.57 6.93
N TRP A 223 9.73 -33.34 5.96
CA TRP A 223 9.12 -34.40 5.16
C TRP A 223 10.17 -35.22 4.42
N LEU A 224 11.12 -34.55 3.76
CA LEU A 224 12.18 -35.23 3.02
C LEU A 224 13.07 -36.06 3.94
N ASN A 225 13.39 -35.56 5.14
CA ASN A 225 14.14 -36.32 6.14
C ASN A 225 13.36 -37.55 6.63
N MET A 226 12.08 -37.38 6.96
CA MET A 226 11.21 -38.48 7.41
C MET A 226 10.99 -39.54 6.33
N GLY A 227 10.88 -39.12 5.06
CA GLY A 227 10.71 -39.99 3.91
C GLY A 227 11.98 -40.65 3.40
N ASN A 228 13.15 -40.33 3.99
CA ASN A 228 14.48 -40.72 3.48
C ASN A 228 14.66 -40.36 1.99
N LYS A 229 14.26 -39.13 1.66
CA LYS A 229 14.27 -38.52 0.32
C LYS A 229 15.25 -37.35 0.26
N ALA A 230 15.47 -36.86 -0.95
CA ALA A 230 16.42 -35.81 -1.28
C ALA A 230 17.84 -36.16 -0.85
N LYS A 231 18.39 -37.26 -1.40
CA LYS A 231 19.79 -37.65 -1.19
C LYS A 231 20.75 -36.72 -1.92
N ASN A 232 20.29 -36.04 -2.98
CA ASN A 232 21.07 -35.07 -3.73
C ASN A 232 20.74 -33.64 -3.26
N ARG A 233 21.35 -33.19 -2.15
CA ARG A 233 21.12 -31.83 -1.61
C ARG A 233 22.22 -30.86 -1.97
N PHE A 234 21.84 -29.67 -2.40
CA PHE A 234 22.79 -28.63 -2.82
C PHE A 234 22.41 -27.28 -2.21
N SER A 235 23.38 -26.63 -1.55
CA SER A 235 23.22 -25.28 -1.03
C SER A 235 23.89 -24.30 -1.97
N ASN A 236 23.15 -23.36 -2.53
CA ASN A 236 23.68 -22.37 -3.47
C ASN A 236 24.17 -21.10 -2.77
N LYS A 237 24.91 -21.25 -1.67
CA LYS A 237 25.60 -20.15 -0.99
C LYS A 237 26.98 -19.97 -1.63
N PRO A 238 27.47 -18.72 -1.84
CA PRO A 238 26.86 -17.43 -1.50
C PRO A 238 25.97 -16.84 -2.61
N ALA A 239 25.55 -17.61 -3.61
CA ALA A 239 24.81 -17.06 -4.76
C ALA A 239 23.32 -16.77 -4.48
N MET A 240 22.72 -17.37 -3.46
CA MET A 240 21.39 -17.01 -2.94
C MET A 240 21.54 -16.39 -1.55
N TYR A 241 20.84 -15.29 -1.27
CA TYR A 241 20.93 -14.59 0.02
C TYR A 241 19.82 -13.56 0.20
N ASP A 242 19.63 -13.10 1.44
CA ASP A 242 18.75 -11.97 1.76
C ASP A 242 19.42 -10.65 1.38
N TYR A 243 18.63 -9.65 0.96
CA TYR A 243 19.15 -8.32 0.59
C TYR A 243 20.03 -7.71 1.71
N PRO A 244 21.15 -7.03 1.37
CA PRO A 244 22.07 -6.47 2.35
C PRO A 244 21.39 -5.71 3.49
N GLY A 245 21.74 -6.04 4.75
CA GLY A 245 21.24 -5.37 5.95
C GLY A 245 19.84 -5.79 6.41
N THR A 246 19.18 -6.75 5.76
CA THR A 246 17.81 -7.15 6.14
C THR A 246 17.71 -8.34 7.09
N ASN A 247 18.77 -9.14 7.24
CA ASN A 247 18.73 -10.36 8.05
C ASN A 247 20.11 -10.87 8.52
N GLY A 248 20.94 -9.98 9.07
CA GLY A 248 22.22 -10.34 9.71
C GLY A 248 23.07 -11.32 8.88
N ARG A 249 23.30 -12.53 9.41
CA ARG A 249 24.16 -13.57 8.82
C ARG A 249 23.60 -14.25 7.55
N CYS A 250 22.34 -13.99 7.19
CA CYS A 250 21.70 -14.56 6.00
C CYS A 250 21.84 -13.65 4.75
N SER A 251 22.40 -12.45 4.95
CA SER A 251 22.64 -11.44 3.93
C SER A 251 24.13 -11.16 3.79
N HIS A 252 24.54 -10.78 2.59
CA HIS A 252 25.84 -10.16 2.30
C HIS A 252 25.68 -9.20 1.13
N GLU A 253 26.75 -8.48 0.78
CA GLU A 253 26.78 -7.54 -0.34
C GLU A 253 26.36 -8.19 -1.66
N LEU A 254 25.84 -7.38 -2.59
CA LEU A 254 25.48 -7.85 -3.93
C LEU A 254 26.73 -8.33 -4.68
N ILE A 255 26.69 -9.54 -5.26
CA ILE A 255 27.81 -10.14 -6.00
C ILE A 255 27.43 -10.53 -7.44
N PRO A 256 28.35 -10.49 -8.43
CA PRO A 256 28.04 -10.84 -9.83
C PRO A 256 27.50 -12.26 -10.04
N GLU A 257 27.90 -13.20 -9.20
CA GLU A 257 27.55 -14.63 -9.26
C GLU A 257 26.14 -14.93 -8.70
N THR A 258 25.43 -13.90 -8.24
CA THR A 258 24.12 -14.04 -7.60
C THR A 258 23.12 -14.74 -8.50
N VAL A 259 22.42 -15.71 -7.91
CA VAL A 259 21.27 -16.42 -8.48
C VAL A 259 19.96 -15.83 -7.97
N ALA A 260 19.85 -15.53 -6.67
CA ALA A 260 18.64 -14.95 -6.10
C ALA A 260 18.91 -13.97 -4.95
N VAL A 261 18.15 -12.87 -4.90
CA VAL A 261 18.15 -11.90 -3.80
C VAL A 261 16.75 -11.81 -3.21
N HIS A 262 16.62 -12.09 -1.93
CA HIS A 262 15.34 -12.19 -1.22
C HIS A 262 15.09 -11.01 -0.26
N ARG A 263 13.85 -10.90 0.26
CA ARG A 263 13.37 -9.79 1.11
C ARG A 263 13.35 -8.42 0.41
N LEU A 264 13.09 -8.39 -0.89
CA LEU A 264 12.90 -7.15 -1.66
C LEU A 264 11.50 -6.60 -1.41
N LYS A 265 11.32 -5.98 -0.24
CA LYS A 265 10.02 -5.47 0.22
C LYS A 265 9.77 -4.03 -0.20
N ARG A 266 10.83 -3.28 -0.50
CA ARG A 266 10.76 -1.85 -0.88
C ARG A 266 11.22 -1.61 -2.32
N TRP A 267 10.71 -0.54 -2.93
CA TRP A 267 11.03 -0.18 -4.32
C TRP A 267 12.49 0.23 -4.53
N ASP A 268 13.14 0.86 -3.55
CA ASP A 268 14.56 1.20 -3.62
C ASP A 268 15.46 -0.05 -3.60
N GLN A 269 15.07 -1.11 -2.88
CA GLN A 269 15.78 -2.39 -2.89
C GLN A 269 15.67 -3.05 -4.26
N TRP A 270 14.46 -3.09 -4.83
CA TRP A 270 14.24 -3.57 -6.20
C TRP A 270 15.06 -2.77 -7.21
N SER A 271 15.02 -1.43 -7.13
CA SER A 271 15.78 -0.54 -8.01
C SER A 271 17.28 -0.79 -7.91
N ASN A 272 17.82 -0.93 -6.69
CA ASN A 272 19.24 -1.21 -6.47
C ASN A 272 19.63 -2.56 -7.10
N VAL A 273 18.88 -3.63 -6.82
CA VAL A 273 19.15 -4.97 -7.37
C VAL A 273 19.09 -4.96 -8.91
N LEU A 274 18.03 -4.39 -9.50
CA LEU A 274 17.88 -4.32 -10.96
C LEU A 274 19.00 -3.48 -11.61
N HIS A 275 19.42 -2.41 -10.96
CA HIS A 275 20.53 -1.57 -11.41
C HIS A 275 21.87 -2.33 -11.33
N PHE A 276 22.16 -2.96 -10.19
CA PHE A 276 23.39 -3.72 -9.97
C PHE A 276 23.58 -4.82 -11.01
N PHE A 277 22.51 -5.60 -11.29
CA PHE A 277 22.54 -6.63 -12.33
C PHE A 277 22.28 -6.12 -13.73
N ASN A 278 22.14 -4.80 -13.89
CA ASN A 278 22.04 -4.12 -15.19
C ASN A 278 20.93 -4.77 -16.05
N VAL A 279 19.79 -5.06 -15.43
CA VAL A 279 18.68 -5.80 -16.04
C VAL A 279 18.11 -5.06 -17.27
N THR A 280 18.22 -3.74 -17.28
CA THR A 280 17.81 -2.86 -18.38
C THR A 280 18.90 -2.65 -19.43
N HIS A 281 20.00 -3.43 -19.43
CA HIS A 281 21.14 -3.23 -20.34
C HIS A 281 20.77 -3.18 -21.82
N GLN A 282 19.76 -3.95 -22.25
CA GLN A 282 19.33 -3.97 -23.66
C GLN A 282 18.83 -2.62 -24.16
N LEU A 283 18.38 -1.72 -23.25
CA LEU A 283 18.06 -0.32 -23.60
C LEU A 283 19.31 0.48 -24.01
N LYS A 284 20.53 0.03 -23.69
CA LYS A 284 21.76 0.69 -24.17
C LYS A 284 21.94 0.59 -25.69
N HIS A 285 21.25 -0.33 -26.37
CA HIS A 285 21.21 -0.42 -27.83
C HIS A 285 20.18 0.52 -28.48
N TYR A 286 19.38 1.23 -27.67
CA TYR A 286 18.41 2.25 -28.10
C TYR A 286 18.76 3.60 -27.45
N PRO A 287 19.81 4.31 -27.95
CA PRO A 287 20.34 5.51 -27.32
C PRO A 287 19.30 6.63 -27.16
N GLU A 288 18.27 6.68 -28.01
CA GLU A 288 17.16 7.63 -27.92
C GLU A 288 16.29 7.42 -26.66
N PHE A 289 16.01 6.17 -26.26
CA PHE A 289 15.23 5.86 -25.06
C PHE A 289 16.01 6.06 -23.76
N ARG A 290 17.34 5.88 -23.80
CA ARG A 290 18.22 6.10 -22.64
C ARG A 290 18.24 7.58 -22.23
N ASN A 291 18.19 8.50 -23.19
CA ASN A 291 18.14 9.94 -22.92
C ASN A 291 16.78 10.38 -22.34
N ILE A 292 15.67 9.75 -22.74
CA ILE A 292 14.33 10.04 -22.20
C ILE A 292 14.21 9.59 -20.73
N LEU A 293 14.73 8.40 -20.38
CA LEU A 293 14.71 7.89 -18.99
C LEU A 293 15.67 8.62 -18.05
N LEU A 294 16.81 9.12 -18.54
CA LEU A 294 17.76 9.90 -17.75
C LEU A 294 17.40 11.39 -17.64
N ALA A 295 16.79 11.99 -18.66
CA ALA A 295 16.30 13.37 -18.61
C ALA A 295 15.15 13.55 -17.61
N GLY A 296 14.33 12.50 -17.40
CA GLY A 296 13.28 12.48 -16.37
C GLY A 296 13.80 12.37 -14.92
N PHE A 297 15.06 11.98 -14.72
CA PHE A 297 15.67 11.83 -13.38
C PHE A 297 16.53 13.03 -12.95
N PHE A 298 17.06 13.81 -13.90
CA PHE A 298 17.89 14.99 -13.60
C PHE A 298 17.13 16.32 -13.60
N SER A 299 15.86 16.35 -14.00
CA SER A 299 15.01 17.55 -13.91
C SER A 299 14.30 17.69 -12.56
N SER A 300 14.38 16.71 -11.66
CA SER A 300 13.66 16.71 -10.38
C SER A 300 14.48 17.11 -9.15
N LEU A 301 15.78 17.41 -9.27
CA LEU A 301 16.61 17.82 -8.13
C LEU A 301 17.70 18.84 -8.55
N SER A 302 17.31 20.08 -8.84
CA SER A 302 18.18 21.24 -8.65
C SER A 302 17.37 22.46 -8.22
N LEU A 303 17.02 22.50 -6.93
CA LEU A 303 16.73 23.77 -6.27
C LEU A 303 18.06 24.32 -5.75
N SER A 304 18.56 25.35 -6.41
CA SER A 304 19.46 26.32 -5.78
C SER A 304 19.00 27.75 -6.12
N PRO A 305 19.19 28.70 -5.17
CA PRO A 305 18.37 29.89 -5.05
C PRO A 305 18.99 31.11 -5.74
N SER A 306 18.20 32.18 -5.84
CA SER A 306 18.52 33.58 -6.21
C SER A 306 18.27 34.00 -7.67
N LEU A 307 17.21 34.79 -7.87
CA LEU A 307 17.32 36.25 -8.09
C LEU A 307 15.92 36.86 -8.26
N CYS A 308 15.49 37.61 -7.24
CA CYS A 308 14.36 38.53 -7.31
C CYS A 308 14.70 39.73 -8.22
N SER A 309 13.77 40.14 -9.09
CA SER A 309 13.34 41.55 -9.22
C SER A 309 12.17 41.71 -10.23
N PRO A 310 11.40 42.81 -10.15
CA PRO A 310 9.94 42.77 -10.04
C PRO A 310 9.23 43.13 -11.34
N ASN A 311 8.04 42.55 -11.57
CA ASN A 311 6.82 43.20 -12.08
C ASN A 311 5.90 42.14 -12.71
N LEU A 312 5.01 41.56 -11.90
CA LEU A 312 3.62 41.23 -12.27
C LEU A 312 2.94 40.69 -11.01
N SER A 313 2.31 41.62 -10.31
CA SER A 313 1.48 41.41 -9.13
C SER A 313 0.21 40.63 -9.48
N GLY A 314 -0.01 39.52 -8.78
CA GLY A 314 -1.33 38.91 -8.61
C GLY A 314 -1.36 37.41 -8.92
N LEU A 315 -1.60 36.60 -7.87
CA LEU A 315 -1.94 35.17 -7.90
C LEU A 315 -0.79 34.18 -8.09
N VAL A 316 0.11 34.12 -7.10
CA VAL A 316 0.89 32.90 -6.83
C VAL A 316 0.64 32.52 -5.36
N LEU A 317 -0.19 31.49 -5.15
CA LEU A 317 -0.22 30.75 -3.88
C LEU A 317 0.87 29.69 -3.96
N ASP A 318 1.90 29.89 -3.16
CA ASP A 318 3.15 29.13 -3.10
C ASP A 318 2.91 27.65 -2.69
N PRO A 319 3.47 26.63 -3.37
CA PRO A 319 3.36 25.21 -3.00
C PRO A 319 4.01 24.85 -1.64
N LEU A 320 4.79 25.77 -1.08
CA LEU A 320 5.48 25.61 0.20
C LEU A 320 4.57 25.78 1.43
N TYR A 321 3.39 26.39 1.29
CA TYR A 321 2.48 26.56 2.43
C TYR A 321 1.80 25.24 2.88
N PHE A 322 1.63 24.28 1.97
CA PHE A 322 1.04 22.97 2.29
C PHE A 322 2.04 21.91 2.75
N THR A 323 3.33 22.07 2.46
CA THR A 323 4.38 21.12 2.85
C THR A 323 5.13 21.55 4.11
N ALA A 324 5.18 22.85 4.43
CA ALA A 324 5.87 23.35 5.62
C ALA A 324 5.13 23.08 6.94
N ASN A 325 3.80 22.91 6.93
CA ASN A 325 3.01 22.66 8.13
C ASN A 325 2.41 21.24 8.23
N SER A 326 2.54 20.39 7.21
CA SER A 326 1.95 19.04 7.18
C SER A 326 2.81 17.93 7.81
N GLY A 327 3.76 18.29 8.67
CA GLY A 327 4.92 17.44 8.94
C GLY A 327 5.39 17.33 10.39
N ARG A 328 4.57 17.69 11.37
CA ARG A 328 4.80 17.26 12.76
C ARG A 328 3.48 16.85 13.39
N PHE A 329 3.02 15.68 13.00
CA PHE A 329 2.57 14.75 14.04
C PHE A 329 3.72 14.75 15.06
N ASP A 330 3.53 15.33 16.25
CA ASP A 330 4.57 15.29 17.26
C ASP A 330 4.73 13.82 17.64
N LYS A 331 5.63 13.14 16.92
CA LYS A 331 5.95 11.73 17.13
C LYS A 331 6.28 11.52 18.61
N LYS A 332 6.76 12.54 19.33
CA LYS A 332 6.94 12.50 20.77
C LYS A 332 5.61 12.42 21.54
N GLY A 333 4.65 13.32 21.32
CA GLY A 333 3.32 13.23 21.94
C GLY A 333 2.61 11.89 21.67
N PHE A 334 2.58 11.43 20.41
CA PHE A 334 1.98 10.15 20.04
C PHE A 334 2.72 8.93 20.62
N LEU A 335 4.06 8.89 20.53
CA LEU A 335 4.83 7.81 21.13
C LEU A 335 4.73 7.85 22.65
N ARG A 336 4.59 9.03 23.28
CA ARG A 336 4.38 9.19 24.73
C ARG A 336 3.00 8.72 25.17
N ILE A 337 1.93 9.04 24.45
CA ILE A 337 0.58 8.47 24.66
C ILE A 337 0.65 6.94 24.59
N LEU A 338 1.30 6.41 23.56
CA LEU A 338 1.45 4.97 23.37
C LEU A 338 2.39 4.31 24.39
N GLN A 339 3.37 5.04 24.93
CA GLN A 339 4.32 4.55 25.92
C GLN A 339 3.72 4.58 27.33
N LEU A 340 2.94 5.61 27.67
CA LEU A 340 2.18 5.71 28.92
C LEU A 340 1.03 4.70 28.99
N GLY A 341 0.40 4.38 27.84
CA GLY A 341 -0.58 3.29 27.75
C GLY A 341 0.02 1.88 27.86
N PHE A 342 1.30 1.73 27.55
CA PHE A 342 2.01 0.44 27.63
C PHE A 342 2.40 0.04 29.05
N GLU A 343 2.55 1.00 29.97
CA GLU A 343 2.80 0.70 31.38
C GLU A 343 1.62 -0.08 32.01
N ASP A 344 0.42 0.04 31.45
CA ASP A 344 -0.77 -0.65 31.94
C ASP A 344 -1.12 -1.96 31.23
N ALA A 345 -0.74 -2.13 29.97
CA ALA A 345 -0.78 -3.46 29.35
C ALA A 345 0.19 -4.44 30.05
N ALA A 346 1.13 -3.93 30.87
CA ALA A 346 2.06 -4.71 31.67
C ALA A 346 1.44 -5.43 32.88
N TRP A 347 0.14 -5.23 33.14
CA TRP A 347 -0.64 -6.01 34.13
C TRP A 347 -0.95 -7.44 33.64
N ASP A 348 -0.67 -7.75 32.38
CA ASP A 348 -0.82 -9.09 31.80
C ASP A 348 0.54 -9.68 31.37
N GLY A 349 1.36 -10.04 32.36
CA GLY A 349 2.30 -11.18 32.33
C GLY A 349 3.27 -11.37 31.15
N ARG A 350 3.58 -10.38 30.30
CA ARG A 350 4.49 -10.56 29.15
C ARG A 350 5.46 -9.39 28.92
N ARG A 351 6.34 -9.14 29.90
CA ARG A 351 7.51 -8.25 29.77
C ARG A 351 8.76 -9.02 30.19
N GLU A 352 9.16 -9.99 29.38
CA GLU A 352 10.48 -10.64 29.48
C GLU A 352 11.21 -10.65 28.12
N ARG A 353 10.55 -10.29 27.00
CA ARG A 353 11.14 -10.44 25.66
C ARG A 353 11.57 -9.13 24.98
N MET A 354 11.35 -7.98 25.60
CA MET A 354 11.54 -6.66 24.96
C MET A 354 12.56 -5.75 25.67
N GLU A 355 12.87 -6.02 26.95
CA GLU A 355 13.87 -5.24 27.70
C GLU A 355 15.30 -5.76 27.50
N GLU A 356 15.49 -7.03 27.12
CA GLU A 356 16.81 -7.58 26.79
C GLU A 356 17.39 -7.01 25.47
N GLU A 357 16.54 -6.56 24.54
CA GLU A 357 17.01 -5.96 23.28
C GLU A 357 17.45 -4.49 23.41
N PHE A 358 16.98 -3.76 24.43
CA PHE A 358 17.28 -2.32 24.57
C PHE A 358 18.62 -2.04 25.28
N ILE A 359 19.14 -2.98 26.06
CA ILE A 359 20.40 -2.82 26.81
C ILE A 359 21.61 -3.14 25.93
N SER A 360 21.46 -3.90 24.84
CA SER A 360 22.58 -4.28 23.97
C SER A 360 23.01 -3.18 22.98
N VAL A 361 22.18 -2.15 22.75
CA VAL A 361 22.43 -1.12 21.71
C VAL A 361 23.11 0.15 22.25
N ALA A 362 23.11 0.38 23.57
CA ALA A 362 23.67 1.61 24.16
C ALA A 362 25.18 1.53 24.51
N GLY A 363 25.82 0.37 24.32
CA GLY A 363 27.18 0.12 24.80
C GLY A 363 28.22 -0.09 23.71
N SER A 364 28.41 0.83 22.77
CA SER A 364 29.61 0.89 21.91
C SER A 364 29.69 2.21 21.14
N ASN A 365 30.29 3.24 21.74
CA ASN A 365 30.88 4.37 21.01
C ASN A 365 31.98 4.97 21.87
N ASN A 366 33.26 4.72 21.49
CA ASN A 366 34.38 5.65 21.69
C ASN A 366 35.63 5.21 20.88
N LEU A 367 35.95 6.02 19.85
CA LEU A 367 37.26 6.57 19.44
C LEU A 367 38.54 5.68 19.47
N HIS A 368 39.24 5.45 18.33
CA HIS A 368 40.30 6.32 17.75
C HIS A 368 41.12 5.69 16.57
N SER A 369 41.16 6.45 15.46
CA SER A 369 42.21 6.76 14.45
C SER A 369 43.49 5.91 14.22
N GLY A 370 43.82 5.66 12.93
CA GLY A 370 45.15 5.99 12.37
C GLY A 370 45.92 4.96 11.49
N ASN A 371 45.83 5.11 10.15
CA ASN A 371 46.81 4.89 9.05
C ASN A 371 47.87 3.75 9.11
N GLY A 372 47.92 2.83 8.12
CA GLY A 372 48.67 2.96 6.84
C GLY A 372 49.97 2.10 6.94
N THR A 373 50.44 1.27 6.01
CA THR A 373 50.53 1.30 4.54
C THR A 373 51.05 -0.06 4.05
N ASN A 374 50.54 -0.52 2.90
CA ASN A 374 51.08 -1.56 2.00
C ASN A 374 52.31 -1.01 1.20
N PRO A 375 52.92 -1.71 0.22
CA PRO A 375 53.07 -3.15 -0.05
C PRO A 375 54.54 -3.49 -0.48
N LYS A 376 54.83 -4.77 -0.83
CA LYS A 376 55.64 -5.16 -2.01
C LYS A 376 55.78 -6.69 -2.14
N ASP A 377 54.98 -7.23 -3.05
CA ASP A 377 55.26 -8.38 -3.92
C ASP A 377 56.47 -8.08 -4.86
N PRO A 378 56.97 -8.98 -5.75
CA PRO A 378 56.44 -10.30 -6.13
C PRO A 378 57.46 -11.44 -6.43
N LEU A 379 56.90 -12.64 -6.73
CA LEU A 379 57.36 -13.71 -7.67
C LEU A 379 58.60 -14.55 -7.24
N CYS A 380 58.67 -15.87 -7.40
CA CYS A 380 57.74 -16.92 -7.85
C CYS A 380 58.40 -18.30 -7.66
N ALA A 381 57.56 -19.34 -7.67
CA ALA A 381 57.80 -20.72 -8.12
C ALA A 381 58.23 -21.80 -7.09
N GLU A 382 57.25 -22.70 -6.87
CA GLU A 382 57.30 -24.18 -6.77
C GLU A 382 58.08 -24.80 -5.60
N MET A 383 57.45 -25.48 -4.61
CA MET A 383 56.62 -26.70 -4.53
C MET A 383 57.42 -27.81 -3.81
N GLU A 384 56.86 -28.32 -2.70
CA GLU A 384 57.22 -29.54 -1.93
C GLU A 384 58.55 -29.51 -1.13
N SER A 385 58.68 -29.98 0.11
CA SER A 385 57.83 -30.70 1.06
C SER A 385 58.49 -30.66 2.47
N ASN A 386 57.65 -30.77 3.51
CA ASN A 386 57.87 -31.44 4.80
C ASN A 386 59.12 -31.21 5.68
N ASN A 387 58.78 -30.76 6.90
CA ASN A 387 59.12 -31.34 8.20
C ASN A 387 60.41 -30.98 8.96
N ASN A 388 60.13 -30.52 10.19
CA ASN A 388 60.68 -30.94 11.48
C ASN A 388 61.94 -30.25 12.05
N GLY A 389 61.80 -29.87 13.33
CA GLY A 389 62.90 -29.76 14.29
C GLY A 389 62.95 -28.40 15.00
N ILE A 390 62.06 -28.13 15.97
CA ILE A 390 62.29 -28.27 17.42
C ILE A 390 63.28 -27.24 18.01
N GLY A 391 62.82 -26.42 18.96
CA GLY A 391 63.70 -25.75 19.93
C GLY A 391 63.17 -24.46 20.58
N HIS A 392 62.30 -24.60 21.58
CA HIS A 392 61.76 -23.64 22.58
C HIS A 392 62.85 -22.84 23.39
N PRO A 393 62.59 -21.85 24.29
CA PRO A 393 61.29 -21.47 24.91
C PRO A 393 60.99 -19.97 25.33
N LYS A 394 59.74 -19.78 25.82
CA LYS A 394 59.13 -18.72 26.71
C LYS A 394 58.91 -17.29 26.17
N ASP A 395 57.78 -16.60 26.36
CA ASP A 395 56.50 -16.83 27.06
C ASP A 395 55.42 -15.87 26.51
N ALA A 396 54.15 -16.21 26.78
CA ALA A 396 52.90 -15.40 26.72
C ALA A 396 52.10 -15.37 25.40
N SER A 397 51.06 -16.21 25.33
CA SER A 397 49.64 -15.80 25.16
C SER A 397 48.71 -17.01 24.96
N GLU A 398 47.45 -16.80 25.37
CA GLU A 398 46.21 -17.46 24.92
C GLU A 398 45.74 -18.83 25.45
N ASN A 399 44.40 -18.85 25.56
CA ASN A 399 43.41 -19.92 25.47
C ASN A 399 43.02 -20.72 26.72
N PHE A 400 41.69 -20.73 26.94
CA PHE A 400 40.99 -21.81 27.63
C PHE A 400 39.97 -22.46 26.67
N SER A 401 40.17 -23.76 26.50
CA SER A 401 39.33 -24.82 25.94
C SER A 401 37.98 -24.98 26.67
N SER A 402 36.91 -25.47 26.04
CA SER A 402 36.49 -26.91 25.99
C SER A 402 36.49 -27.59 27.38
N GLU A 403 35.52 -28.38 27.85
CA GLU A 403 34.66 -29.35 27.16
C GLU A 403 33.75 -30.07 28.20
N ASN A 404 32.87 -30.96 27.69
CA ASN A 404 32.22 -32.13 28.31
C ASN A 404 30.96 -31.90 29.17
N GLY A 405 29.89 -32.71 29.08
CA GLY A 405 29.63 -33.92 28.30
C GLY A 405 28.44 -34.68 28.89
N GLU A 406 27.94 -35.65 28.11
CA GLU A 406 27.04 -36.76 28.45
C GLU A 406 25.52 -36.52 28.63
N GLY A 407 24.76 -37.42 27.99
CA GLY A 407 23.30 -37.43 27.93
C GLY A 407 22.65 -38.60 28.67
N SER A 408 21.31 -38.65 28.63
CA SER A 408 20.53 -39.90 28.63
C SER A 408 19.03 -39.63 28.41
N ASN A 409 18.38 -40.60 27.76
CA ASN A 409 16.98 -40.70 27.32
C ASN A 409 15.93 -40.55 28.44
N VAL A 410 14.70 -40.05 28.12
CA VAL A 410 13.41 -40.75 28.34
C VAL A 410 12.28 -40.18 27.44
N VAL A 411 11.71 -41.09 26.63
CA VAL A 411 10.37 -41.26 26.04
C VAL A 411 9.24 -40.28 26.41
N PHE A 412 8.61 -39.68 25.39
CA PHE A 412 7.26 -39.09 25.44
C PHE A 412 6.20 -40.14 25.08
N SER A 413 5.18 -40.32 25.93
CA SER A 413 3.96 -41.07 25.60
C SER A 413 2.84 -40.13 25.15
N ARG A 414 1.98 -40.70 24.31
CA ARG A 414 1.04 -40.12 23.34
C ARG A 414 -0.40 -40.09 23.91
N GLU A 415 -1.28 -39.41 23.16
CA GLU A 415 -2.75 -39.58 23.03
C GLU A 415 -3.68 -38.47 23.57
N ALA A 416 -4.48 -37.94 22.64
CA ALA A 416 -5.71 -37.16 22.81
C ALA A 416 -6.93 -38.13 22.97
N PRO A 417 -8.21 -37.72 22.86
CA PRO A 417 -8.93 -36.47 23.20
C PRO A 417 -10.10 -36.79 24.19
N LEU A 418 -10.99 -35.84 24.56
CA LEU A 418 -12.46 -36.03 24.71
C LEU A 418 -13.17 -34.81 25.36
N VAL A 419 -14.09 -34.24 24.58
CA VAL A 419 -15.52 -33.95 24.84
C VAL A 419 -15.97 -33.33 26.18
N SER A 420 -16.82 -32.31 26.01
CA SER A 420 -17.62 -31.56 26.98
C SER A 420 -18.51 -32.41 27.90
N LYS A 421 -18.59 -32.00 29.17
CA LYS A 421 -19.83 -32.06 29.96
C LYS A 421 -19.81 -31.07 31.13
N ASP A 422 -20.77 -30.16 31.11
CA ASP A 422 -21.12 -29.28 32.22
C ASP A 422 -21.47 -30.07 33.49
N SER A 423 -21.01 -29.61 34.65
CA SER A 423 -21.84 -29.55 35.85
C SER A 423 -21.31 -28.53 36.85
N ARG A 424 -22.25 -27.72 37.34
CA ARG A 424 -22.10 -26.62 38.30
C ARG A 424 -21.59 -27.12 39.65
N THR A 425 -20.58 -26.46 40.21
CA THR A 425 -20.55 -26.07 41.64
C THR A 425 -19.46 -25.01 41.88
N SER A 426 -19.80 -24.07 42.75
CA SER A 426 -19.05 -22.87 43.13
C SER A 426 -17.59 -23.11 43.51
N GLY A 427 -16.70 -22.29 42.96
CA GLY A 427 -15.33 -22.11 43.45
C GLY A 427 -14.93 -20.65 43.30
N GLY A 428 -15.42 -19.79 44.20
CA GLY A 428 -14.96 -18.40 44.29
C GLY A 428 -13.47 -18.36 44.63
N CYS A 429 -12.68 -17.64 43.83
CA CYS A 429 -11.29 -17.35 44.16
C CYS A 429 -11.26 -16.27 45.24
N SER A 430 -11.32 -16.68 46.52
CA SER A 430 -11.19 -15.76 47.65
C SER A 430 -9.70 -15.51 47.96
N CYS A 431 -9.12 -14.47 47.36
CA CYS A 431 -7.88 -13.88 47.86
C CYS A 431 -8.24 -12.76 48.85
N SER A 432 -8.13 -13.03 50.15
CA SER A 432 -8.41 -12.06 51.21
C SER A 432 -7.26 -11.05 51.39
N PRO A 433 -7.52 -9.75 51.68
CA PRO A 433 -6.49 -8.72 51.95
C PRO A 433 -5.48 -9.12 53.05
N LYS A 434 -5.90 -9.99 53.96
CA LYS A 434 -5.07 -10.55 55.04
C LYS A 434 -3.86 -11.35 54.53
N LYS A 435 -3.95 -11.95 53.33
CA LYS A 435 -2.90 -12.81 52.74
C LYS A 435 -1.73 -11.98 52.19
N LEU A 436 -2.03 -10.81 51.61
CA LEU A 436 -1.01 -9.84 51.17
C LEU A 436 -0.33 -9.19 52.38
N LYS A 437 -1.13 -8.82 53.41
CA LYS A 437 -0.62 -8.33 54.70
C LYS A 437 0.29 -9.34 55.39
N SER A 438 -0.02 -10.64 55.36
CA SER A 438 0.85 -11.68 55.94
C SER A 438 2.14 -11.91 55.15
N ARG A 439 2.12 -11.71 53.82
CA ARG A 439 3.30 -11.87 52.97
C ARG A 439 4.31 -10.73 53.14
N MET A 440 3.84 -9.54 53.50
CA MET A 440 4.65 -8.35 53.81
C MET A 440 5.32 -8.38 55.20
N VAL A 441 4.90 -9.28 56.11
CA VAL A 441 5.43 -9.35 57.50
C VAL A 441 6.57 -10.36 57.66
N VAL A 442 6.84 -11.21 56.65
CA VAL A 442 7.78 -12.35 56.76
C VAL A 442 9.27 -11.97 56.59
N THR A 443 9.61 -10.70 56.37
CA THR A 443 11.02 -10.26 56.17
C THR A 443 11.70 -9.61 57.38
N ASP A 444 11.17 -9.71 58.60
CA ASP A 444 11.85 -9.20 59.80
C ASP A 444 12.01 -10.28 60.88
N SER A 445 13.18 -10.92 60.89
CA SER A 445 13.75 -11.49 62.13
C SER A 445 15.24 -11.82 61.98
N GLU A 446 16.11 -10.80 62.12
CA GLU A 446 17.37 -10.91 62.88
C GLU A 446 17.70 -9.57 63.55
N PRO A 447 18.08 -9.52 64.85
CA PRO A 447 18.32 -8.27 65.55
C PRO A 447 19.81 -7.87 65.48
N GLY A 448 20.14 -6.74 64.84
CA GLY A 448 21.48 -6.18 65.00
C GLY A 448 21.88 -5.03 64.06
N LYS A 449 21.51 -3.80 64.44
CA LYS A 449 22.26 -2.53 64.35
C LYS A 449 21.37 -1.36 63.90
N LYS A 450 21.41 -0.29 64.72
CA LYS A 450 20.73 0.97 64.53
C LYS A 450 21.39 1.83 63.43
N ASP A 451 20.52 2.64 62.83
CA ASP A 451 20.76 3.88 62.07
C ASP A 451 21.06 3.79 60.56
N LYS A 452 19.98 3.85 59.75
CA LYS A 452 19.68 4.99 58.87
C LYS A 452 18.27 4.90 58.27
N VAL A 453 17.58 6.04 58.33
CA VAL A 453 16.22 6.32 57.82
C VAL A 453 16.17 6.19 56.30
N GLY A 454 15.10 5.55 55.79
CA GLY A 454 14.63 5.69 54.40
C GLY A 454 14.83 4.46 53.51
N ASN A 455 14.12 3.35 53.77
CA ASN A 455 13.91 2.32 52.75
C ASN A 455 12.42 2.32 52.36
N GLU A 456 12.10 2.91 51.21
CA GLU A 456 10.75 2.87 50.64
C GLU A 456 10.31 1.41 50.44
N LYS A 457 9.10 1.08 50.90
CA LYS A 457 8.47 -0.24 50.74
C LYS A 457 8.21 -0.51 49.26
N LYS A 458 9.20 -1.05 48.55
CA LYS A 458 9.09 -1.36 47.13
C LYS A 458 8.30 -2.67 46.98
N LEU A 459 7.03 -2.56 46.57
CA LEU A 459 6.21 -3.73 46.26
C LEU A 459 6.81 -4.50 45.08
N SER A 460 6.69 -5.83 45.11
CA SER A 460 7.04 -6.67 43.96
C SER A 460 6.08 -6.40 42.81
N ARG A 461 6.52 -6.63 41.57
CA ARG A 461 5.67 -6.44 40.37
C ARG A 461 4.36 -7.22 40.47
N GLN A 462 4.39 -8.44 41.00
CA GLN A 462 3.20 -9.29 41.15
C GLN A 462 2.25 -8.75 42.22
N ASP A 463 2.77 -8.23 43.33
CA ASP A 463 1.95 -7.66 44.39
C ASP A 463 1.28 -6.36 43.94
N ARG A 464 1.96 -5.54 43.12
CA ARG A 464 1.33 -4.40 42.45
C ARG A 464 0.16 -4.85 41.58
N ILE A 465 0.39 -5.87 40.74
CA ILE A 465 -0.62 -6.42 39.83
C ILE A 465 -1.86 -6.98 40.56
N GLU A 466 -1.67 -7.56 41.74
CA GLU A 466 -2.78 -8.04 42.56
C GLU A 466 -3.51 -6.88 43.24
N LEU A 467 -2.76 -5.92 43.78
CA LEU A 467 -3.30 -4.77 44.51
C LEU A 467 -4.16 -3.87 43.61
N GLY A 468 -3.72 -3.52 42.40
CA GLY A 468 -4.56 -2.70 41.51
C GLY A 468 -5.75 -3.45 40.91
N ARG A 469 -5.69 -4.79 40.78
CA ARG A 469 -6.88 -5.59 40.41
C ARG A 469 -7.93 -5.53 41.51
N MET A 470 -7.51 -5.65 42.77
CA MET A 470 -8.40 -5.48 43.92
C MET A 470 -8.96 -4.05 43.98
N PHE A 471 -8.12 -3.04 43.73
CA PHE A 471 -8.54 -1.64 43.69
C PHE A 471 -9.56 -1.36 42.58
N GLN A 472 -9.29 -1.81 41.34
CA GLN A 472 -10.25 -1.72 40.23
C GLN A 472 -11.57 -2.41 40.57
N GLY A 473 -11.53 -3.59 41.20
CA GLY A 473 -12.73 -4.29 41.64
C GLY A 473 -13.54 -3.50 42.67
N ALA A 474 -12.87 -2.90 43.66
CA ALA A 474 -13.51 -2.07 44.69
C ALA A 474 -14.15 -0.82 44.09
N VAL A 475 -13.42 -0.08 43.23
CA VAL A 475 -13.94 1.13 42.57
C VAL A 475 -15.11 0.79 41.64
N SER A 476 -15.00 -0.28 40.83
CA SER A 476 -16.07 -0.68 39.89
C SER A 476 -17.34 -1.19 40.58
N SER A 477 -17.23 -1.66 41.83
CA SER A 477 -18.36 -2.10 42.66
C SER A 477 -18.84 -1.02 43.63
N HIS A 478 -18.25 0.19 43.58
CA HIS A 478 -18.54 1.31 44.48
C HIS A 478 -18.29 1.00 45.97
N ASP A 479 -17.39 0.06 46.27
CA ASP A 479 -16.93 -0.24 47.63
C ASP A 479 -15.79 0.73 48.02
N TRP A 480 -16.19 1.95 48.38
CA TRP A 480 -15.28 3.05 48.70
C TRP A 480 -14.42 2.76 49.94
N GLU A 481 -14.96 2.06 50.93
CA GLU A 481 -14.23 1.70 52.16
C GLU A 481 -13.08 0.73 51.85
N LEU A 482 -13.37 -0.30 51.04
CA LEU A 482 -12.35 -1.23 50.59
C LEU A 482 -11.29 -0.51 49.74
N ALA A 483 -11.71 0.33 48.78
CA ALA A 483 -10.78 1.10 47.94
C ALA A 483 -9.84 1.98 48.78
N GLU A 484 -10.38 2.70 49.77
CA GLU A 484 -9.58 3.52 50.68
C GLU A 484 -8.61 2.70 51.53
N SER A 485 -9.02 1.51 52.00
CA SER A 485 -8.14 0.63 52.78
C SER A 485 -6.91 0.14 51.99
N LEU A 486 -7.03 0.06 50.66
CA LEU A 486 -5.96 -0.36 49.76
C LEU A 486 -4.95 0.76 49.47
N ILE A 487 -5.32 2.03 49.60
CA ILE A 487 -4.41 3.19 49.44
C ILE A 487 -3.23 3.08 50.41
N LEU A 488 -3.49 2.67 51.66
CA LEU A 488 -2.46 2.53 52.70
C LEU A 488 -1.47 1.39 52.44
N LEU A 489 -1.79 0.48 51.53
CA LEU A 489 -0.94 -0.65 51.13
C LEU A 489 -0.13 -0.37 49.87
N ALA A 490 -0.45 0.71 49.15
CA ALA A 490 0.14 1.06 47.86
C ALA A 490 1.48 1.80 48.04
N ASP A 491 2.44 1.49 47.17
CA ASP A 491 3.64 2.32 46.98
C ASP A 491 3.32 3.50 46.02
N PRO A 492 4.20 4.52 45.89
CA PRO A 492 3.91 5.71 45.08
C PRO A 492 3.52 5.40 43.62
N HIS A 493 4.10 4.36 43.03
CA HIS A 493 3.74 3.92 41.68
C HIS A 493 2.31 3.34 41.64
N THR A 494 1.97 2.48 42.59
CA THR A 494 0.63 1.90 42.70
C THR A 494 -0.43 2.95 43.04
N LEU A 495 -0.06 4.03 43.75
CA LEU A 495 -0.94 5.18 43.98
C LEU A 495 -1.22 5.97 42.70
N ASN A 496 -0.24 6.14 41.81
CA ASN A 496 -0.47 6.74 40.49
C ASN A 496 -1.37 5.86 39.60
N ASP A 497 -1.24 4.53 39.69
CA ASP A 497 -2.14 3.60 39.00
C ASP A 497 -3.57 3.66 39.58
N ALA A 498 -3.71 3.75 40.91
CA ALA A 498 -4.99 3.94 41.59
C ALA A 498 -5.66 5.27 41.21
N LEU A 499 -4.88 6.34 41.02
CA LEU A 499 -5.36 7.62 40.51
C LEU A 499 -5.93 7.45 39.09
N CYS A 500 -5.21 6.79 38.19
CA CYS A 500 -5.68 6.49 36.82
C CYS A 500 -6.99 5.69 36.84
N ILE A 501 -7.06 4.61 37.62
CA ILE A 501 -8.27 3.77 37.75
C ILE A 501 -9.47 4.59 38.25
N SER A 502 -9.25 5.46 39.23
CA SER A 502 -10.31 6.30 39.80
C SER A 502 -10.83 7.31 38.78
N LEU A 503 -9.93 7.91 37.99
CA LEU A 503 -10.30 8.86 36.94
C LEU A 503 -10.96 8.19 35.75
N ASP A 504 -10.54 6.98 35.37
CA ASP A 504 -11.19 6.21 34.30
C ASP A 504 -12.65 5.90 34.65
N SER A 505 -12.93 5.66 35.94
CA SER A 505 -14.25 5.34 36.46
C SER A 505 -15.22 6.52 36.42
N ILE A 506 -14.71 7.76 36.29
CA ILE A 506 -15.54 8.97 36.22
C ILE A 506 -16.53 8.89 35.06
N TRP A 507 -16.14 8.33 33.91
CA TRP A 507 -16.96 8.30 32.69
C TRP A 507 -18.12 7.29 32.75
N PHE A 508 -18.30 6.62 33.88
CA PHE A 508 -19.38 5.66 34.13
C PHE A 508 -20.28 6.07 35.31
N LEU A 509 -20.07 7.26 35.88
CA LEU A 509 -20.89 7.79 36.96
C LEU A 509 -22.34 8.00 36.53
N SER A 510 -23.25 7.58 37.41
CA SER A 510 -24.69 7.64 37.22
C SER A 510 -25.42 8.39 38.34
N THR A 511 -24.78 8.53 39.52
CA THR A 511 -25.42 9.16 40.70
C THR A 511 -24.53 10.19 41.41
N GLN A 512 -25.16 11.08 42.19
CA GLN A 512 -24.45 12.08 43.00
C GLN A 512 -23.62 11.44 44.13
N GLU A 513 -24.06 10.30 44.65
CA GLU A 513 -23.33 9.55 45.69
C GLU A 513 -22.02 8.98 45.14
N GLU A 514 -22.06 8.42 43.92
CA GLU A 514 -20.87 7.94 43.24
C GLU A 514 -19.89 9.09 42.95
N LEU A 515 -20.40 10.26 42.53
CA LEU A 515 -19.59 11.47 42.36
C LEU A 515 -18.90 11.86 43.68
N HIS A 516 -19.61 11.87 44.81
CA HIS A 516 -19.01 12.19 46.10
C HIS A 516 -17.97 11.16 46.55
N GLY A 517 -18.25 9.87 46.35
CA GLY A 517 -17.34 8.77 46.66
C GLY A 517 -16.04 8.85 45.87
N ILE A 518 -16.14 8.95 44.52
CA ILE A 518 -14.96 8.98 43.65
C ILE A 518 -14.13 10.25 43.86
N THR A 519 -14.77 11.41 44.03
CA THR A 519 -14.05 12.67 44.28
C THR A 519 -13.32 12.66 45.62
N SER A 520 -13.91 12.07 46.67
CA SER A 520 -13.27 11.88 47.97
C SER A 520 -12.09 10.91 47.89
N LEU A 521 -12.25 9.82 47.12
CA LEU A 521 -11.19 8.84 46.89
C LEU A 521 -10.00 9.46 46.17
N ILE A 522 -10.22 10.22 45.08
CA ILE A 522 -9.18 10.93 44.33
C ILE A 522 -8.39 11.88 45.25
N LYS A 523 -9.09 12.67 46.09
CA LYS A 523 -8.44 13.54 47.09
C LYS A 523 -7.54 12.75 48.04
N LYS A 524 -8.00 11.61 48.53
CA LYS A 524 -7.23 10.73 49.42
C LYS A 524 -6.01 10.14 48.73
N ILE A 525 -6.14 9.68 47.48
CA ILE A 525 -5.01 9.15 46.69
C ILE A 525 -3.93 10.21 46.51
N ILE A 526 -4.32 11.43 46.11
CA ILE A 526 -3.40 12.56 45.92
C ILE A 526 -2.74 12.96 47.26
N SER A 527 -3.51 13.05 48.35
CA SER A 527 -2.96 13.40 49.66
C SER A 527 -1.99 12.34 50.21
N ASN A 528 -2.08 11.09 49.74
CA ASN A 528 -1.17 10.00 50.10
C ASN A 528 0.06 9.91 49.18
N GLY A 529 0.21 10.84 48.23
CA GLY A 529 1.44 11.00 47.46
C GLY A 529 1.37 10.53 46.00
N ALA A 530 0.18 10.40 45.40
CA ALA A 530 0.07 10.32 43.93
C ALA A 530 0.37 11.70 43.30
N TYR A 531 1.17 11.72 42.24
CA TYR A 531 1.68 12.95 41.62
C TYR A 531 1.75 12.92 40.09
N ASP A 532 1.46 11.79 39.44
CA ASP A 532 1.52 11.67 37.97
C ASP A 532 0.22 12.14 37.30
N PHE A 533 -0.05 13.45 37.42
CA PHE A 533 -1.26 14.09 36.90
C PHE A 533 -1.31 14.08 35.36
N THR A 534 -0.15 14.20 34.69
CA THR A 534 -0.05 14.16 33.23
C THR A 534 -0.55 12.81 32.71
N ARG A 535 0.00 11.68 33.19
CA ARG A 535 -0.42 10.34 32.75
C ARG A 535 -1.91 10.12 32.98
N ALA A 536 -2.39 10.52 34.16
CA ALA A 536 -3.80 10.49 34.54
C ALA A 536 -4.70 11.26 33.57
N ALA A 537 -4.36 12.52 33.26
CA ALA A 537 -5.12 13.39 32.36
C ALA A 537 -5.17 12.87 30.92
N LEU A 538 -4.04 12.43 30.37
CA LEU A 538 -3.96 11.89 29.00
C LEU A 538 -4.81 10.64 28.86
N ARG A 539 -4.64 9.69 29.78
CA ARG A 539 -5.32 8.39 29.75
C ARG A 539 -6.84 8.55 29.88
N THR A 540 -7.29 9.33 30.87
CA THR A 540 -8.73 9.49 31.11
C THR A 540 -9.39 10.25 29.96
N SER A 541 -8.72 11.24 29.34
CA SER A 541 -9.22 11.97 28.17
C SER A 541 -9.39 11.09 26.94
N PHE A 542 -8.46 10.16 26.72
CA PHE A 542 -8.59 9.13 25.68
C PHE A 542 -9.78 8.19 25.96
N LEU A 543 -9.90 7.69 27.19
CA LEU A 543 -10.98 6.78 27.56
C LEU A 543 -12.35 7.45 27.42
N ALA A 544 -12.49 8.70 27.87
CA ALA A 544 -13.71 9.50 27.72
C ALA A 544 -14.20 9.54 26.27
N SER A 545 -13.26 9.70 25.35
CA SER A 545 -13.51 9.77 23.91
C SER A 545 -13.93 8.42 23.33
N CYS A 546 -13.29 7.33 23.77
CA CYS A 546 -13.70 5.97 23.44
C CYS A 546 -15.10 5.62 23.98
N VAL A 547 -15.39 5.99 25.23
CA VAL A 547 -16.71 5.77 25.86
C VAL A 547 -17.79 6.50 25.10
N SER A 548 -17.59 7.80 24.84
CA SER A 548 -18.56 8.63 24.10
C SER A 548 -18.77 8.14 22.67
N ALA A 549 -17.73 7.62 22.03
CA ALA A 549 -17.84 7.05 20.69
C ALA A 549 -18.57 5.70 20.67
N CYS A 550 -18.31 4.82 21.63
CA CYS A 550 -18.99 3.52 21.72
C CYS A 550 -20.47 3.63 22.12
N GLN A 551 -20.89 4.74 22.74
CA GLN A 551 -22.29 5.00 23.09
C GLN A 551 -23.19 5.32 21.88
N SER A 552 -22.60 5.62 20.71
CA SER A 552 -23.33 6.06 19.50
C SER A 552 -24.02 4.96 18.67
N ARG A 553 -24.08 3.71 19.18
CA ARG A 553 -24.87 2.56 18.67
C ARG A 553 -24.90 2.35 17.13
N THR A 554 -23.89 1.67 16.60
CA THR A 554 -24.10 0.82 15.39
C THR A 554 -23.27 -0.47 15.31
N MET A 555 -22.35 -0.74 16.24
CA MET A 555 -21.43 -1.90 16.14
C MET A 555 -21.24 -2.63 17.46
N SER A 556 -20.96 -3.94 17.38
CA SER A 556 -20.57 -4.71 18.57
C SER A 556 -19.18 -4.28 19.07
N LEU A 557 -18.91 -4.51 20.35
CA LEU A 557 -17.64 -4.13 20.98
C LEU A 557 -16.43 -4.75 20.26
N ALA A 558 -16.57 -5.98 19.73
CA ALA A 558 -15.53 -6.68 18.99
C ALA A 558 -15.29 -6.08 17.59
N ASP A 559 -16.37 -5.73 16.88
CA ASP A 559 -16.29 -5.10 15.55
C ASP A 559 -15.60 -3.73 15.64
N THR A 560 -15.77 -3.03 16.77
CA THR A 560 -15.16 -1.72 17.05
C THR A 560 -13.62 -1.79 17.08
N VAL A 561 -13.02 -2.86 17.65
CA VAL A 561 -11.54 -3.05 17.64
C VAL A 561 -11.03 -3.25 16.23
N THR A 562 -11.71 -4.10 15.47
CA THR A 562 -11.28 -4.46 14.10
C THR A 562 -11.37 -3.25 13.17
N VAL A 563 -12.46 -2.46 13.28
CA VAL A 563 -12.62 -1.22 12.52
C VAL A 563 -11.58 -0.17 12.92
N MET A 564 -11.27 -0.01 14.22
CA MET A 564 -10.22 0.91 14.67
C MET A 564 -8.83 0.51 14.16
N ALA A 565 -8.48 -0.78 14.26
CA ALA A 565 -7.20 -1.28 13.76
C ALA A 565 -7.08 -1.10 12.24
N GLN A 566 -8.17 -1.35 11.50
CA GLN A 566 -8.21 -1.15 10.06
C GLN A 566 -8.08 0.33 9.67
N ARG A 567 -8.82 1.24 10.30
CA ARG A 567 -8.77 2.68 9.99
C ARG A 567 -7.46 3.33 10.40
N LEU A 568 -6.88 2.89 11.50
CA LEU A 568 -5.52 3.31 11.86
C LEU A 568 -4.51 2.81 10.83
N HIS A 569 -4.68 1.58 10.34
CA HIS A 569 -3.83 1.08 9.27
C HIS A 569 -3.95 1.96 8.01
N GLU A 570 -5.16 2.33 7.61
CA GLU A 570 -5.42 3.30 6.53
C GLU A 570 -4.73 4.65 6.79
N ARG A 571 -4.85 5.21 8.01
CA ARG A 571 -4.17 6.45 8.44
C ARG A 571 -2.65 6.38 8.36
N LEU A 572 -2.06 5.22 8.67
CA LEU A 572 -0.62 5.00 8.60
C LEU A 572 -0.14 4.80 7.15
N GLN A 573 -0.97 4.23 6.27
CA GLN A 573 -0.66 4.10 4.84
C GLN A 573 -0.58 5.47 4.14
N GLU A 574 -1.40 6.44 4.54
CA GLU A 574 -1.38 7.82 4.00
C GLU A 574 -0.21 8.68 4.49
N CYS A 575 0.56 8.22 5.47
CA CYS A 575 1.70 8.94 6.02
C CYS A 575 3.01 8.48 5.33
N ASN A 576 3.81 9.41 4.83
CA ASN A 576 5.17 9.11 4.39
C ASN A 576 6.05 8.90 5.64
N GLY A 577 6.51 7.66 5.89
CA GLY A 577 7.27 7.33 7.10
C GLY A 577 7.71 5.87 7.13
N ASP A 578 8.58 5.56 8.09
CA ASP A 578 9.12 4.22 8.31
C ASP A 578 8.01 3.20 8.61
N GLU A 579 7.92 2.15 7.78
CA GLU A 579 6.94 1.06 7.92
C GLU A 579 7.04 0.31 9.25
N VAL A 580 8.22 0.30 9.89
CA VAL A 580 8.40 -0.30 11.22
C VAL A 580 7.71 0.53 12.29
N LEU A 581 7.90 1.87 12.26
CA LEU A 581 7.23 2.78 13.20
C LEU A 581 5.71 2.78 12.99
N LYS A 582 5.24 2.60 11.76
CA LYS A 582 3.82 2.43 11.44
C LYS A 582 3.26 1.14 12.03
N ALA A 583 3.94 0.01 11.82
CA ALA A 583 3.51 -1.27 12.38
C ALA A 583 3.50 -1.24 13.92
N GLU A 584 4.53 -0.63 14.52
CA GLU A 584 4.61 -0.43 15.96
C GLU A 584 3.45 0.45 16.46
N ALA A 585 3.23 1.62 15.84
CA ALA A 585 2.09 2.49 16.12
C ALA A 585 0.75 1.74 16.05
N GLY A 586 0.56 0.95 14.99
CA GLY A 586 -0.62 0.11 14.77
C GLY A 586 -0.86 -0.86 15.91
N ALA A 587 0.17 -1.63 16.29
CA ALA A 587 0.10 -2.59 17.39
C ALA A 587 -0.16 -1.91 18.74
N LYS A 588 0.41 -0.70 18.97
CA LYS A 588 0.22 0.01 20.23
C LYS A 588 -1.20 0.55 20.39
N VAL A 589 -1.78 1.12 19.34
CA VAL A 589 -3.18 1.59 19.38
C VAL A 589 -4.15 0.43 19.50
N GLN A 590 -3.89 -0.71 18.86
CA GLN A 590 -4.72 -1.91 19.03
C GLN A 590 -4.78 -2.35 20.50
N LYS A 591 -3.63 -2.45 21.18
CA LYS A 591 -3.58 -2.79 22.61
C LYS A 591 -4.32 -1.77 23.48
N PHE A 592 -4.17 -0.49 23.15
CA PHE A 592 -4.80 0.59 23.91
C PHE A 592 -6.32 0.62 23.71
N THR A 593 -6.77 0.29 22.50
CA THR A 593 -8.18 0.08 22.17
C THR A 593 -8.77 -1.11 22.92
N GLU A 594 -8.07 -2.25 22.94
CA GLU A 594 -8.47 -3.43 23.71
C GLU A 594 -8.59 -3.12 25.21
N TRP A 595 -7.67 -2.32 25.75
CA TRP A 595 -7.74 -1.82 27.12
C TRP A 595 -9.00 -0.96 27.36
N ALA A 596 -9.25 0.04 26.53
CA ALA A 596 -10.42 0.92 26.67
C ALA A 596 -11.74 0.13 26.64
N LEU A 597 -11.83 -0.87 25.76
CA LEU A 597 -12.99 -1.75 25.69
C LEU A 597 -13.13 -2.67 26.90
N LYS A 598 -12.02 -3.16 27.47
CA LYS A 598 -12.06 -3.90 28.74
C LYS A 598 -12.60 -3.01 29.86
N CYS A 599 -12.17 -1.74 29.94
CA CYS A 599 -12.71 -0.77 30.90
C CYS A 599 -14.22 -0.59 30.72
N ILE A 600 -14.69 -0.35 29.49
CA ILE A 600 -16.13 -0.27 29.18
C ILE A 600 -16.86 -1.58 29.58
N GLY A 601 -16.23 -2.73 29.33
CA GLY A 601 -16.73 -4.05 29.71
C GLY A 601 -16.85 -4.27 31.23
N PHE A 602 -15.90 -3.79 32.03
CA PHE A 602 -15.95 -3.91 33.49
C PHE A 602 -17.11 -3.13 34.08
N HIS A 603 -17.30 -1.88 33.66
CA HIS A 603 -18.37 -1.04 34.18
C HIS A 603 -19.77 -1.44 33.67
N SER A 604 -19.90 -1.98 32.45
CA SER A 604 -21.17 -2.50 31.95
C SER A 604 -21.68 -3.75 32.68
N ARG A 605 -20.78 -4.65 33.10
CA ARG A 605 -21.15 -5.90 33.81
C ARG A 605 -21.59 -5.67 35.26
N CYS A 606 -21.13 -4.59 35.90
CA CYS A 606 -21.48 -4.25 37.27
C CYS A 606 -22.84 -3.54 37.41
N GLN A 607 -23.39 -2.96 36.33
CA GLN A 607 -24.69 -2.26 36.37
C GLN A 607 -25.94 -3.18 36.41
N GLY A 608 -25.75 -4.50 36.44
CA GLY A 608 -26.85 -5.46 36.56
C GLY A 608 -27.76 -5.51 35.31
N ASN A 609 -28.62 -6.51 35.25
CA ASN A 609 -29.49 -6.85 34.10
C ASN A 609 -30.65 -5.85 33.91
N ARG A 610 -30.36 -4.54 33.90
CA ARG A 610 -31.25 -3.51 33.38
C ARG A 610 -30.70 -3.11 32.02
N ASP A 611 -31.45 -3.36 30.96
CA ASP A 611 -31.22 -2.88 29.60
C ASP A 611 -31.14 -1.33 29.57
N ARG A 612 -30.02 -0.77 30.03
CA ARG A 612 -29.69 0.66 30.02
C ARG A 612 -28.36 0.93 29.32
N VAL A 613 -28.02 0.14 28.30
CA VAL A 613 -27.01 0.56 27.30
C VAL A 613 -27.61 1.64 26.36
N SER A 614 -28.61 2.41 26.81
CA SER A 614 -29.37 3.35 25.97
C SER A 614 -29.50 4.68 26.70
N HIS A 615 -28.66 5.62 26.27
CA HIS A 615 -28.69 7.06 26.57
C HIS A 615 -28.23 7.46 27.98
N SER A 616 -27.00 7.97 28.05
CA SER A 616 -26.60 8.81 29.18
C SER A 616 -27.55 10.01 29.25
N SER A 617 -28.05 10.31 30.44
CA SER A 617 -28.87 11.51 30.62
C SER A 617 -27.97 12.75 30.69
N ALA A 618 -28.47 13.93 30.34
CA ALA A 618 -27.70 15.17 30.46
C ALA A 618 -27.16 15.39 31.90
N ILE A 619 -27.87 14.85 32.90
CA ILE A 619 -27.46 14.85 34.30
C ILE A 619 -26.19 14.01 34.50
N GLU A 620 -26.12 12.81 33.93
CA GLU A 620 -24.95 11.93 34.04
C GLU A 620 -23.70 12.57 33.43
N ILE A 621 -23.82 13.19 32.26
CA ILE A 621 -22.70 13.94 31.65
C ILE A 621 -22.25 15.10 32.54
N GLN A 622 -23.19 15.82 33.16
CA GLN A 622 -22.84 16.89 34.08
C GLN A 622 -22.06 16.35 35.29
N LEU A 623 -22.43 15.19 35.83
CA LEU A 623 -21.68 14.53 36.92
C LEU A 623 -20.26 14.16 36.47
N GLN A 624 -20.14 13.56 35.29
CA GLN A 624 -18.87 13.12 34.71
C GLN A 624 -17.92 14.32 34.49
N LEU A 625 -18.40 15.36 33.82
CA LEU A 625 -17.63 16.59 33.56
C LEU A 625 -17.29 17.31 34.87
N SER A 626 -18.20 17.34 35.85
CA SER A 626 -17.93 17.94 37.16
C SER A 626 -16.84 17.18 37.94
N ALA A 627 -16.82 15.85 37.88
CA ALA A 627 -15.77 15.05 38.51
C ALA A 627 -14.42 15.28 37.85
N PHE A 628 -14.38 15.33 36.51
CA PHE A 628 -13.15 15.60 35.77
C PHE A 628 -12.63 17.02 36.05
N LYS A 629 -13.52 18.02 36.07
CA LYS A 629 -13.17 19.39 36.46
C LYS A 629 -12.56 19.45 37.86
N MET A 630 -13.15 18.75 38.84
CA MET A 630 -12.63 18.67 40.20
C MET A 630 -11.21 18.08 40.24
N PHE A 631 -10.91 17.09 39.40
CA PHE A 631 -9.56 16.58 39.25
C PHE A 631 -8.60 17.62 38.67
N LEU A 632 -8.99 18.35 37.62
CA LEU A 632 -8.17 19.42 37.05
C LEU A 632 -7.88 20.52 38.09
N ASP A 633 -8.88 20.89 38.90
CA ASP A 633 -8.74 21.86 39.98
C ASP A 633 -7.77 21.36 41.08
N LEU A 634 -7.79 20.05 41.40
CA LEU A 634 -6.86 19.45 42.36
C LEU A 634 -5.43 19.36 41.82
N ALA A 635 -5.27 19.05 40.53
CA ALA A 635 -3.97 19.03 39.88
C ALA A 635 -3.39 20.45 39.78
N GLY A 636 -4.23 21.46 39.54
CA GLY A 636 -3.86 22.87 39.52
C GLY A 636 -2.64 23.13 38.63
N ASN A 637 -1.65 23.86 39.16
CA ASN A 637 -0.43 24.24 38.44
C ASN A 637 0.54 23.07 38.17
N HIS A 638 0.22 21.84 38.61
CA HIS A 638 1.01 20.67 38.25
C HIS A 638 0.77 20.21 36.81
N LEU A 639 -0.31 20.67 36.17
CA LEU A 639 -0.54 20.52 34.74
C LEU A 639 -0.13 21.81 34.02
N THR A 640 0.72 21.66 33.01
CA THR A 640 1.14 22.77 32.14
C THR A 640 0.29 22.82 30.87
N GLY A 641 0.30 23.93 30.14
CA GLY A 641 -0.37 24.03 28.84
C GLY A 641 0.03 22.88 27.88
N LYS A 642 1.28 22.43 27.95
CA LYS A 642 1.74 21.26 27.19
C LYS A 642 1.02 19.96 27.58
N ASP A 643 0.77 19.75 28.87
CA ASP A 643 0.03 18.57 29.35
C ASP A 643 -1.43 18.61 28.88
N PHE A 644 -2.04 19.81 28.85
CA PHE A 644 -3.37 20.01 28.27
C PHE A 644 -3.40 19.77 26.76
N THR A 645 -2.41 20.27 26.01
CA THR A 645 -2.22 19.98 24.58
C THR A 645 -2.11 18.47 24.31
N GLU A 646 -1.29 17.75 25.08
CA GLU A 646 -1.14 16.30 24.96
C GLU A 646 -2.44 15.54 25.31
N ALA A 647 -3.17 15.98 26.35
CA ALA A 647 -4.47 15.41 26.70
C ALA A 647 -5.55 15.69 25.63
N PHE A 648 -5.50 16.86 24.99
CA PHE A 648 -6.40 17.25 23.90
C PHE A 648 -6.18 16.37 22.66
N ASP A 649 -4.92 16.11 22.29
CA ASP A 649 -4.58 15.15 21.23
C ASP A 649 -5.08 13.74 21.58
N ALA A 650 -4.90 13.31 22.83
CA ALA A 650 -5.34 12.00 23.29
C ALA A 650 -6.87 11.84 23.22
N ALA A 651 -7.64 12.90 23.46
CA ALA A 651 -9.09 12.91 23.29
C ALA A 651 -9.54 12.94 21.81
N CYS A 652 -8.92 13.78 20.98
CA CYS A 652 -9.29 13.89 19.57
C CYS A 652 -8.93 12.64 18.76
N PHE A 653 -7.87 11.93 19.14
CA PHE A 653 -7.35 10.80 18.38
C PHE A 653 -8.40 9.68 18.16
N PRO A 654 -9.06 9.10 19.18
CA PRO A 654 -10.11 8.12 18.95
C PRO A 654 -11.23 8.67 18.08
N LEU A 655 -11.68 9.89 18.33
CA LEU A 655 -12.79 10.52 17.60
C LEU A 655 -12.50 10.66 16.10
N THR A 656 -11.25 10.97 15.73
CA THR A 656 -10.86 10.97 14.30
C THR A 656 -10.94 9.58 13.67
N LEU A 657 -10.64 8.52 14.43
CA LEU A 657 -10.72 7.13 13.94
C LEU A 657 -12.17 6.62 13.87
N PHE A 658 -13.06 7.09 14.75
CA PHE A 658 -14.47 6.68 14.80
C PHE A 658 -15.38 7.45 13.85
N SER A 659 -14.85 8.38 13.07
CA SER A 659 -15.59 9.30 12.21
C SER A 659 -16.73 8.71 11.38
N SER A 660 -16.52 7.57 10.72
CA SER A 660 -17.54 6.92 9.87
C SER A 660 -18.31 5.81 10.59
N SER A 661 -18.19 5.71 11.92
CA SER A 661 -18.99 4.83 12.79
C SER A 661 -19.97 5.59 13.69
N PHE A 662 -19.95 6.93 13.63
CA PHE A 662 -20.95 7.77 14.30
C PHE A 662 -22.23 7.86 13.46
N ASP A 663 -23.38 7.80 14.13
CA ASP A 663 -24.67 8.08 13.51
C ASP A 663 -24.73 9.51 12.95
N PRO A 664 -25.42 9.74 11.81
CA PRO A 664 -25.70 11.08 11.32
C PRO A 664 -26.41 11.92 12.40
N GLY A 665 -25.82 13.05 12.81
CA GLY A 665 -26.35 13.91 13.87
C GLY A 665 -25.77 13.65 15.26
N TRP A 666 -24.78 12.77 15.40
CA TRP A 666 -24.05 12.53 16.66
C TRP A 666 -23.54 13.83 17.31
N ALA A 667 -23.07 14.82 16.53
CA ALA A 667 -22.61 16.12 17.04
C ALA A 667 -23.70 16.96 17.71
N SER A 668 -24.98 16.62 17.54
CA SER A 668 -26.11 17.26 18.22
C SER A 668 -26.67 16.44 19.39
N GLY A 669 -26.13 15.24 19.60
CA GLY A 669 -26.55 14.29 20.63
C GLY A 669 -25.87 14.51 21.98
N ILE A 670 -26.37 13.79 22.99
CA ILE A 670 -25.91 13.88 24.38
C ILE A 670 -24.41 13.52 24.48
N SER A 671 -23.92 12.50 23.76
CA SER A 671 -22.49 12.15 23.72
C SER A 671 -21.58 13.26 23.15
N ALA A 672 -22.06 14.10 22.23
CA ALA A 672 -21.29 15.24 21.75
C ALA A 672 -21.15 16.34 22.80
N THR A 673 -22.12 16.50 23.69
CA THR A 673 -22.01 17.46 24.81
C THR A 673 -20.94 17.06 25.82
N ALA A 674 -20.74 15.75 26.06
CA ALA A 674 -19.62 15.26 26.87
C ALA A 674 -18.28 15.59 26.22
N ILE A 675 -18.12 15.33 24.93
CA ILE A 675 -16.89 15.63 24.19
C ILE A 675 -16.62 17.13 24.13
N GLN A 676 -17.64 17.94 23.85
CA GLN A 676 -17.52 19.39 23.84
C GLN A 676 -17.11 19.93 25.21
N GLY A 677 -17.67 19.38 26.30
CA GLY A 677 -17.29 19.72 27.66
C GLY A 677 -15.84 19.32 28.00
N LEU A 678 -15.44 18.10 27.65
CA LEU A 678 -14.08 17.60 27.83
C LEU A 678 -13.05 18.47 27.10
N LEU A 679 -13.22 18.61 25.79
CA LEU A 679 -12.30 19.37 24.94
C LEU A 679 -12.30 20.87 25.32
N GLY A 680 -13.46 21.41 25.69
CA GLY A 680 -13.58 22.78 26.21
C GLY A 680 -12.76 23.01 27.48
N MET A 681 -12.84 22.10 28.46
CA MET A 681 -12.04 22.20 29.69
C MET A 681 -10.53 22.08 29.43
N LEU A 682 -10.11 21.26 28.46
CA LEU A 682 -8.70 21.15 28.08
C LEU A 682 -8.19 22.42 27.39
N VAL A 683 -9.02 23.06 26.56
CA VAL A 683 -8.70 24.38 25.97
C VAL A 683 -8.64 25.47 27.04
N GLU A 684 -9.61 25.50 27.97
CA GLU A 684 -9.59 26.42 29.12
C GLU A 684 -8.34 26.24 29.99
N GLY A 685 -7.82 25.01 30.09
CA GLY A 685 -6.56 24.67 30.76
C GLY A 685 -5.29 25.11 30.02
N GLY A 686 -5.39 25.43 28.73
CA GLY A 686 -4.27 25.95 27.93
C GLY A 686 -3.81 25.08 26.77
N ALA A 687 -4.66 24.18 26.26
CA ALA A 687 -4.37 23.46 25.02
C ALA A 687 -4.33 24.40 23.80
N ASP A 688 -3.27 24.33 22.99
CA ASP A 688 -2.98 25.24 21.87
C ASP A 688 -3.03 24.59 20.48
N ASN A 689 -3.27 23.28 20.41
CA ASN A 689 -3.27 22.46 19.18
C ASN A 689 -4.65 22.30 18.52
N VAL A 690 -5.63 23.14 18.85
CA VAL A 690 -7.01 23.03 18.32
C VAL A 690 -7.03 23.06 16.80
N ASN A 691 -6.30 24.01 16.17
CA ASN A 691 -6.20 24.09 14.71
C ASN A 691 -5.55 22.83 14.10
N GLN A 692 -4.53 22.27 14.75
CA GLN A 692 -3.89 21.04 14.27
C GLN A 692 -4.87 19.86 14.27
N CYS A 693 -5.58 19.64 15.37
CA CYS A 693 -6.61 18.60 15.46
C CYS A 693 -7.74 18.85 14.44
N PHE A 694 -8.13 20.10 14.20
CA PHE A 694 -9.15 20.48 13.23
C PHE A 694 -8.77 20.14 11.78
N LEU A 695 -7.52 20.45 11.39
CA LEU A 695 -6.99 20.10 10.07
C LEU A 695 -6.88 18.58 9.89
N GLU A 696 -6.43 17.86 10.92
CA GLU A 696 -6.36 16.40 10.90
C GLU A 696 -7.75 15.75 10.79
N ALA A 697 -8.71 16.21 11.59
CA ALA A 697 -10.10 15.76 11.52
C ALA A 697 -10.67 15.96 10.11
N SER A 698 -10.38 17.10 9.49
CA SER A 698 -10.82 17.44 8.12
C SER A 698 -10.19 16.53 7.06
N ARG A 699 -8.89 16.24 7.20
CA ARG A 699 -8.17 15.28 6.35
C ARG A 699 -8.81 13.89 6.38
N PHE A 700 -9.15 13.38 7.57
CA PHE A 700 -9.71 12.03 7.71
C PHE A 700 -11.20 11.94 7.39
N GLY A 701 -11.89 13.07 7.28
CA GLY A 701 -13.33 13.11 7.03
C GLY A 701 -14.15 12.93 8.30
N SER A 702 -13.63 13.40 9.44
CA SER A 702 -14.29 13.33 10.74
C SER A 702 -15.27 14.48 10.92
N THR A 703 -16.30 14.54 10.07
CA THR A 703 -17.24 15.66 9.98
C THR A 703 -17.81 16.08 11.33
N GLU A 704 -18.20 15.12 12.17
CA GLU A 704 -18.77 15.42 13.48
C GLU A 704 -17.76 16.05 14.44
N LEU A 705 -16.50 15.59 14.42
CA LEU A 705 -15.42 16.19 15.21
C LEU A 705 -15.05 17.58 14.67
N VAL A 706 -15.00 17.76 13.34
CA VAL A 706 -14.80 19.06 12.69
C VAL A 706 -15.85 20.06 13.19
N ARG A 707 -17.13 19.65 13.25
CA ARG A 707 -18.22 20.48 13.79
C ARG A 707 -18.01 20.86 15.26
N ILE A 708 -17.65 19.90 16.11
CA ILE A 708 -17.38 20.18 17.54
C ILE A 708 -16.21 21.15 17.69
N LEU A 709 -15.13 20.96 16.92
CA LEU A 709 -13.95 21.83 16.96
C LEU A 709 -14.26 23.25 16.46
N LEU A 710 -15.11 23.41 15.43
CA LEU A 710 -15.61 24.74 15.01
C LEU A 710 -16.35 25.44 16.14
N GLN A 711 -17.24 24.73 16.84
CA GLN A 711 -17.99 25.29 17.96
C GLN A 711 -17.07 25.69 19.13
N ILE A 712 -16.06 24.87 19.45
CA ILE A 712 -15.07 25.16 20.49
C ILE A 712 -14.21 26.37 20.10
N ALA A 713 -13.76 26.43 18.85
CA ALA A 713 -12.97 27.55 18.34
C ALA A 713 -13.77 28.85 18.41
N GLN A 714 -15.03 28.83 17.96
CA GLN A 714 -15.93 29.99 18.03
C GLN A 714 -16.21 30.43 19.48
N ARG A 715 -16.47 29.49 20.40
CA ARG A 715 -16.75 29.80 21.82
C ARG A 715 -15.54 30.39 22.54
N ASN A 716 -14.33 29.95 22.19
CA ASN A 716 -13.09 30.36 22.84
C ASN A 716 -12.30 31.42 22.04
N SER A 717 -12.88 31.95 20.96
CA SER A 717 -12.24 32.93 20.06
C SER A 717 -10.87 32.45 19.54
N LEU A 718 -10.76 31.16 19.21
CA LEU A 718 -9.56 30.57 18.62
C LEU A 718 -9.62 30.66 17.09
N ASP A 719 -8.47 30.90 16.48
CA ASP A 719 -8.34 30.93 15.03
C ASP A 719 -8.11 29.51 14.48
N VAL A 720 -8.96 29.10 13.54
CA VAL A 720 -8.86 27.80 12.84
C VAL A 720 -8.93 28.03 11.35
N ASP A 721 -8.04 27.37 10.60
CA ASP A 721 -7.90 27.60 9.17
C ASP A 721 -8.89 26.73 8.37
N VAL A 722 -10.12 27.22 8.23
CA VAL A 722 -11.23 26.51 7.57
C VAL A 722 -10.97 26.31 6.07
N ASP A 723 -10.31 27.27 5.41
CA ASP A 723 -9.99 27.18 3.99
C ASP A 723 -8.90 26.13 3.73
N LEU A 724 -7.87 26.07 4.59
CA LEU A 724 -6.87 25.00 4.58
C LEU A 724 -7.50 23.63 4.86
N ALA A 725 -8.41 23.56 5.82
CA ALA A 725 -9.20 22.36 6.11
C ALA A 725 -10.00 21.88 4.89
N LEU A 726 -10.65 22.79 4.15
CA LEU A 726 -11.36 22.47 2.92
C LEU A 726 -10.41 21.93 1.85
N GLY A 727 -9.19 22.47 1.78
CA GLY A 727 -8.10 21.95 0.97
C GLY A 727 -7.74 20.49 1.31
N PHE A 728 -7.65 20.14 2.59
CA PHE A 728 -7.41 18.75 3.01
C PHE A 728 -8.61 17.85 2.71
N ALA A 729 -9.82 18.25 3.08
CA ALA A 729 -11.03 17.45 2.86
C ALA A 729 -11.26 17.16 1.37
N SER A 730 -11.07 18.16 0.51
CA SER A 730 -11.15 17.99 -0.95
C SER A 730 -10.06 17.08 -1.51
N HIS A 731 -8.82 17.20 -1.02
CA HIS A 731 -7.72 16.32 -1.44
C HIS A 731 -8.02 14.85 -1.13
N TYR A 732 -8.63 14.54 0.01
CA TYR A 732 -8.97 13.16 0.36
C TYR A 732 -10.42 12.77 0.00
N CYS A 733 -11.06 13.56 -0.89
CA CYS A 733 -12.42 13.40 -1.40
C CYS A 733 -13.47 13.12 -0.28
N LYS A 734 -13.37 13.86 0.84
CA LYS A 734 -14.26 13.79 2.03
C LYS A 734 -15.46 14.73 1.89
N ILE A 735 -16.41 14.37 1.01
CA ILE A 735 -17.53 15.24 0.62
C ILE A 735 -18.35 15.77 1.81
N GLY A 736 -18.78 14.91 2.74
CA GLY A 736 -19.58 15.35 3.88
C GLY A 736 -18.85 16.35 4.80
N THR A 737 -17.51 16.25 4.87
CA THR A 737 -16.70 17.22 5.62
C THR A 737 -16.52 18.52 4.86
N MET A 738 -16.38 18.46 3.52
CA MET A 738 -16.39 19.67 2.68
C MET A 738 -17.71 20.45 2.83
N GLU A 739 -18.84 19.75 2.91
CA GLU A 739 -20.16 20.36 3.15
C GLU A 739 -20.20 21.09 4.51
N CYS A 740 -19.78 20.42 5.59
CA CYS A 740 -19.70 21.04 6.92
C CYS A 740 -18.77 22.27 6.95
N LEU A 741 -17.59 22.19 6.33
CA LEU A 741 -16.63 23.30 6.30
C LEU A 741 -17.17 24.53 5.55
N VAL A 742 -17.97 24.33 4.49
CA VAL A 742 -18.59 25.43 3.75
C VAL A 742 -19.81 25.98 4.46
N GLU A 743 -20.69 25.12 4.96
CA GLU A 743 -21.99 25.53 5.53
C GLU A 743 -21.87 26.04 6.97
N GLU A 744 -21.02 25.42 7.78
CA GLU A 744 -20.86 25.74 9.20
C GLU A 744 -19.55 26.50 9.46
N GLY A 745 -18.49 26.14 8.74
CA GLY A 745 -17.19 26.81 8.82
C GLY A 745 -17.06 28.09 7.99
N ASN A 746 -18.04 28.38 7.11
CA ASN A 746 -18.02 29.52 6.18
C ASN A 746 -16.78 29.57 5.28
N ALA A 747 -16.25 28.42 4.84
CA ALA A 747 -15.14 28.39 3.89
C ALA A 747 -15.51 29.04 2.56
N ILE A 748 -14.61 29.87 2.02
CA ILE A 748 -14.84 30.67 0.79
C ILE A 748 -13.77 30.45 -0.29
N ALA A 749 -12.61 29.88 0.06
CA ALA A 749 -11.50 29.73 -0.87
C ALA A 749 -11.61 28.45 -1.73
N PHE A 750 -12.49 28.44 -2.74
CA PHE A 750 -12.75 27.24 -3.55
C PHE A 750 -11.70 26.98 -4.65
N LEU A 751 -11.03 28.01 -5.15
CA LEU A 751 -10.13 27.92 -6.30
C LEU A 751 -9.03 26.87 -6.11
N GLY A 752 -8.25 26.97 -5.01
CA GLY A 752 -7.14 26.06 -4.74
C GLY A 752 -7.57 24.59 -4.59
N PRO A 753 -8.59 24.28 -3.78
CA PRO A 753 -9.22 22.96 -3.71
C PRO A 753 -9.69 22.41 -5.07
N LEU A 754 -10.40 23.23 -5.86
CA LEU A 754 -10.92 22.84 -7.17
C LEU A 754 -9.80 22.54 -8.17
N MET A 755 -8.80 23.41 -8.28
CA MET A 755 -7.66 23.21 -9.19
C MET A 755 -6.91 21.90 -8.89
N ARG A 756 -6.60 21.66 -7.62
CA ARG A 756 -5.90 20.42 -7.21
C ARG A 756 -6.74 19.16 -7.46
N ALA A 757 -8.06 19.25 -7.28
CA ALA A 757 -8.96 18.15 -7.62
C ALA A 757 -8.97 17.86 -9.13
N ALA A 758 -8.90 18.92 -9.94
CA ALA A 758 -8.85 18.83 -11.39
C ALA A 758 -7.53 18.22 -11.91
N GLU A 759 -6.38 18.64 -11.37
CA GLU A 759 -5.05 18.07 -11.70
C GLU A 759 -4.94 16.58 -11.35
N ARG A 760 -5.53 16.17 -10.23
CA ARG A 760 -5.47 14.78 -9.74
C ARG A 760 -6.50 13.85 -10.37
N GLY A 761 -7.51 14.39 -11.06
CA GLY A 761 -8.57 13.58 -11.64
C GLY A 761 -9.69 13.16 -10.67
N CYS A 762 -9.90 13.82 -9.52
CA CYS A 762 -11.02 13.47 -8.60
C CYS A 762 -12.35 14.05 -9.11
N MET A 763 -13.02 13.35 -10.04
CA MET A 763 -14.30 13.77 -10.65
C MET A 763 -15.38 14.14 -9.64
N GLN A 764 -15.51 13.37 -8.55
CA GLN A 764 -16.53 13.61 -7.53
C GLN A 764 -16.39 14.99 -6.86
N VAL A 765 -15.15 15.39 -6.55
CA VAL A 765 -14.85 16.68 -5.90
C VAL A 765 -15.03 17.83 -6.90
N VAL A 766 -14.59 17.65 -8.15
CA VAL A 766 -14.82 18.65 -9.22
C VAL A 766 -16.32 18.89 -9.42
N GLN A 767 -17.11 17.82 -9.54
CA GLN A 767 -18.57 17.92 -9.68
C GLN A 767 -19.22 18.64 -8.49
N TRP A 768 -18.73 18.38 -7.27
CA TRP A 768 -19.23 19.02 -6.07
C TRP A 768 -19.02 20.54 -6.10
N PHE A 769 -17.81 21.01 -6.45
CA PHE A 769 -17.51 22.44 -6.57
C PHE A 769 -18.31 23.11 -7.69
N VAL A 770 -18.43 22.47 -8.86
CA VAL A 770 -19.22 23.01 -9.98
C VAL A 770 -20.70 23.17 -9.58
N ARG A 771 -21.30 22.20 -8.89
CA ARG A 771 -22.70 22.28 -8.41
C ARG A 771 -22.91 23.38 -7.37
N ARG A 772 -21.87 23.79 -6.65
CA ARG A 772 -21.90 24.89 -5.67
C ARG A 772 -21.76 26.28 -6.31
N GLY A 773 -21.58 26.37 -7.63
CA GLY A 773 -21.53 27.63 -8.34
C GLY A 773 -20.19 28.35 -8.22
N CYS A 774 -19.08 27.67 -8.50
CA CYS A 774 -17.77 28.32 -8.62
C CYS A 774 -17.79 29.44 -9.67
N ARG A 775 -16.93 30.45 -9.48
CA ARG A 775 -16.84 31.59 -10.41
C ARG A 775 -16.28 31.13 -11.75
N ASP A 776 -16.67 31.82 -12.82
CA ASP A 776 -16.24 31.50 -14.19
C ASP A 776 -14.73 31.40 -14.35
N MET A 777 -13.98 32.31 -13.71
CA MET A 777 -12.52 32.28 -13.73
C MET A 777 -11.94 31.06 -12.99
N ASP A 778 -12.59 30.62 -11.90
CA ASP A 778 -12.14 29.44 -11.15
C ASP A 778 -12.33 28.16 -11.98
N LEU A 779 -13.44 28.08 -12.72
CA LEU A 779 -13.71 26.98 -13.65
C LEU A 779 -12.71 26.97 -14.81
N CYS A 780 -12.36 28.15 -15.35
CA CYS A 780 -11.35 28.28 -16.39
C CYS A 780 -9.97 27.82 -15.90
N LEU A 781 -9.54 28.23 -14.71
CA LEU A 781 -8.26 27.81 -14.13
C LEU A 781 -8.24 26.30 -13.83
N ALA A 782 -9.36 25.73 -13.38
CA ALA A 782 -9.51 24.29 -13.17
C ALA A 782 -9.45 23.51 -14.49
N LEU A 783 -10.06 24.03 -15.57
CA LEU A 783 -9.95 23.46 -16.91
C LEU A 783 -8.49 23.45 -17.39
N THR A 784 -7.78 24.57 -17.23
CA THR A 784 -6.34 24.66 -17.55
C THR A 784 -5.52 23.63 -16.78
N ALA A 785 -5.81 23.46 -15.49
CA ALA A 785 -5.10 22.53 -14.62
C ALA A 785 -5.38 21.05 -14.97
N ALA A 786 -6.63 20.71 -15.29
CA ALA A 786 -6.98 19.38 -15.84
C ALA A 786 -6.29 19.13 -17.18
N THR A 787 -6.20 20.16 -18.03
CA THR A 787 -5.56 20.09 -19.34
C THR A 787 -4.05 19.90 -19.22
N SER A 788 -3.38 20.61 -18.32
CA SER A 788 -1.93 20.43 -18.07
C SER A 788 -1.61 19.03 -17.57
N SER A 789 -2.43 18.48 -16.67
CA SER A 789 -2.19 17.13 -16.11
C SER A 789 -2.76 16.02 -16.99
N SER A 790 -3.18 16.32 -18.23
CA SER A 790 -3.78 15.36 -19.17
C SER A 790 -4.96 14.56 -18.59
N GLN A 791 -5.73 15.17 -17.67
CA GLN A 791 -6.94 14.61 -17.09
C GLN A 791 -8.13 14.82 -18.04
N VAL A 792 -8.11 14.15 -19.20
CA VAL A 792 -9.07 14.33 -20.29
C VAL A 792 -10.53 14.20 -19.83
N GLY A 793 -10.83 13.25 -18.95
CA GLY A 793 -12.18 13.06 -18.41
C GLY A 793 -12.69 14.27 -17.61
N ILE A 794 -11.82 14.92 -16.83
CA ILE A 794 -12.16 16.14 -16.09
C ILE A 794 -12.28 17.33 -17.02
N ALA A 795 -11.32 17.50 -17.95
CA ALA A 795 -11.35 18.58 -18.92
C ALA A 795 -12.64 18.54 -19.77
N ALA A 796 -13.06 17.34 -20.19
CA ALA A 796 -14.32 17.12 -20.91
C ALA A 796 -15.55 17.51 -20.08
N TYR A 797 -15.53 17.26 -18.77
CA TYR A 797 -16.62 17.66 -17.88
C TYR A 797 -16.63 19.18 -17.63
N LEU A 798 -15.47 19.81 -17.45
CA LEU A 798 -15.36 21.24 -17.15
C LEU A 798 -15.61 22.14 -18.36
N LEU A 799 -15.20 21.73 -19.56
CA LEU A 799 -15.25 22.55 -20.76
C LEU A 799 -16.65 23.17 -21.03
N PRO A 800 -17.77 22.42 -20.96
CA PRO A 800 -19.11 22.99 -21.15
C PRO A 800 -19.56 23.97 -20.05
N HIS A 801 -18.89 23.99 -18.89
CA HIS A 801 -19.21 24.86 -17.78
C HIS A 801 -18.44 26.19 -17.79
N VAL A 802 -17.39 26.32 -18.60
CA VAL A 802 -16.65 27.58 -18.75
C VAL A 802 -17.33 28.45 -19.81
N PRO A 803 -17.68 29.72 -19.52
CA PRO A 803 -18.32 30.58 -20.51
C PRO A 803 -17.45 30.83 -21.73
N GLN A 804 -18.07 30.84 -22.92
CA GLN A 804 -17.37 30.97 -24.19
C GLN A 804 -16.53 32.24 -24.32
N HIS A 805 -17.01 33.35 -23.77
CA HIS A 805 -16.29 34.62 -23.80
C HIS A 805 -15.01 34.59 -22.95
N VAL A 806 -14.96 33.78 -21.88
CA VAL A 806 -13.76 33.58 -21.06
C VAL A 806 -12.75 32.71 -21.81
N LEU A 807 -13.22 31.61 -22.41
CA LEU A 807 -12.38 30.73 -23.24
C LEU A 807 -11.73 31.48 -24.41
N ALA A 808 -12.50 32.34 -25.09
CA ALA A 808 -12.01 33.16 -26.18
C ALA A 808 -11.02 34.24 -25.72
N ALA A 809 -11.26 34.88 -24.57
CA ALA A 809 -10.38 35.92 -24.05
C ALA A 809 -9.04 35.38 -23.53
N LEU A 810 -9.01 34.14 -23.03
CA LEU A 810 -7.83 33.51 -22.41
C LEU A 810 -7.26 32.35 -23.24
N SER A 811 -7.64 32.25 -24.52
CA SER A 811 -7.37 31.07 -25.34
C SER A 811 -5.87 30.75 -25.47
N ILE A 812 -5.04 31.79 -25.57
CA ILE A 812 -3.59 31.65 -25.70
C ILE A 812 -2.99 31.26 -24.36
N GLU A 813 -3.41 31.93 -23.29
CA GLU A 813 -2.94 31.75 -21.92
C GLU A 813 -3.27 30.35 -21.40
N ILE A 814 -4.46 29.82 -21.70
CA ILE A 814 -4.87 28.45 -21.37
C ILE A 814 -3.89 27.45 -21.98
N LEU A 815 -3.61 27.56 -23.28
CA LEU A 815 -2.72 26.62 -23.96
C LEU A 815 -1.26 26.77 -23.53
N LYS A 816 -0.77 28.01 -23.35
CA LYS A 816 0.58 28.27 -22.83
C LYS A 816 0.76 27.66 -21.44
N ALA A 817 -0.15 27.96 -20.52
CA ALA A 817 -0.11 27.45 -19.15
C ALA A 817 -0.28 25.92 -19.10
N ALA A 818 -1.13 25.36 -19.95
CA ALA A 818 -1.31 23.91 -20.05
C ALA A 818 -0.03 23.21 -20.53
N GLY A 819 0.63 23.79 -21.54
CA GLY A 819 1.89 23.26 -22.07
C GLY A 819 3.07 23.40 -21.10
N GLU A 820 3.19 24.53 -20.41
CA GLU A 820 4.24 24.77 -19.41
C GLU A 820 4.16 23.76 -18.25
N ARG A 821 2.95 23.44 -17.80
CA ARG A 821 2.71 22.53 -16.66
C ARG A 821 2.41 21.09 -17.08
N SER A 822 2.72 20.73 -18.32
CA SER A 822 2.26 19.48 -18.95
C SER A 822 2.89 18.19 -18.39
N GLY A 823 3.97 18.29 -17.61
CA GLY A 823 4.63 17.12 -16.99
C GLY A 823 5.14 16.09 -18.00
N GLY A 824 5.30 16.46 -19.27
CA GLY A 824 5.78 15.60 -20.35
C GLY A 824 4.70 15.01 -21.28
N SER A 825 3.39 15.22 -21.02
CA SER A 825 2.32 14.83 -21.94
C SER A 825 1.45 16.00 -22.36
N LEU A 826 1.23 16.16 -23.67
CA LEU A 826 0.35 17.17 -24.26
C LEU A 826 -1.01 16.61 -24.68
N ASP A 827 -1.41 15.43 -24.17
CA ASP A 827 -2.67 14.79 -24.51
C ASP A 827 -3.88 15.65 -24.10
N GLY A 828 -3.81 16.33 -22.96
CA GLY A 828 -4.83 17.30 -22.56
C GLY A 828 -4.96 18.48 -23.53
N VAL A 829 -3.83 19.04 -23.99
CA VAL A 829 -3.82 20.10 -25.01
C VAL A 829 -4.39 19.60 -26.33
N ALA A 830 -4.00 18.38 -26.75
CA ALA A 830 -4.54 17.74 -27.94
C ALA A 830 -6.06 17.54 -27.83
N PHE A 831 -6.55 17.10 -26.68
CA PHE A 831 -7.97 16.95 -26.39
C PHE A 831 -8.72 18.29 -26.50
N LEU A 832 -8.19 19.36 -25.90
CA LEU A 832 -8.84 20.67 -25.90
C LEU A 832 -8.98 21.22 -27.33
N LEU A 833 -7.93 21.09 -28.15
CA LEU A 833 -7.95 21.47 -29.57
C LEU A 833 -8.92 20.61 -30.39
N ARG A 834 -8.92 19.28 -30.19
CA ARG A 834 -9.87 18.36 -30.84
C ARG A 834 -11.31 18.64 -30.46
N SER A 835 -11.55 19.16 -29.26
CA SER A 835 -12.88 19.46 -28.74
C SER A 835 -13.49 20.75 -29.31
N ASP A 836 -12.74 21.50 -30.13
CA ASP A 836 -13.13 22.84 -30.57
C ASP A 836 -13.50 23.74 -29.38
N PHE A 837 -12.58 23.89 -28.43
CA PHE A 837 -12.86 24.60 -27.18
C PHE A 837 -13.32 26.06 -27.36
N LEU A 838 -13.06 26.66 -28.52
CA LEU A 838 -13.57 27.99 -28.87
C LEU A 838 -14.95 28.00 -29.55
N GLY A 839 -15.50 26.83 -29.88
CA GLY A 839 -16.76 26.69 -30.62
C GLY A 839 -16.71 27.31 -32.02
N ASP A 840 -15.52 27.67 -32.49
CA ASP A 840 -15.22 28.20 -33.80
C ASP A 840 -13.94 27.51 -34.29
N PRO A 841 -14.04 26.59 -35.26
CA PRO A 841 -12.90 25.87 -35.80
C PRO A 841 -11.78 26.79 -36.30
N ALA A 842 -12.13 27.91 -36.94
CA ALA A 842 -11.15 28.83 -37.50
C ALA A 842 -10.38 29.53 -36.38
N ALA A 843 -11.07 29.96 -35.32
CA ALA A 843 -10.45 30.55 -34.14
C ALA A 843 -9.55 29.55 -33.41
N THR A 844 -10.02 28.31 -33.20
CA THR A 844 -9.25 27.26 -32.53
C THR A 844 -7.93 26.95 -33.27
N TYR A 845 -7.97 26.82 -34.59
CA TYR A 845 -6.76 26.65 -35.39
C TYR A 845 -5.86 27.90 -35.38
N ALA A 846 -6.44 29.10 -35.48
CA ALA A 846 -5.68 30.35 -35.50
C ALA A 846 -4.88 30.56 -34.20
N VAL A 847 -5.46 30.19 -33.06
CA VAL A 847 -4.77 30.26 -31.76
C VAL A 847 -3.59 29.28 -31.71
N ALA A 848 -3.80 28.03 -32.11
CA ALA A 848 -2.73 27.02 -32.14
C ALA A 848 -1.57 27.44 -33.07
N ASP A 849 -1.91 27.99 -34.23
CA ASP A 849 -0.98 28.46 -35.24
C ASP A 849 -0.24 29.74 -34.79
N SER A 850 -0.91 30.65 -34.09
CA SER A 850 -0.29 31.83 -33.47
C SER A 850 0.77 31.43 -32.44
N ILE A 851 0.50 30.42 -31.60
CA ILE A 851 1.48 29.93 -30.61
C ILE A 851 2.63 29.20 -31.31
N ALA A 852 2.35 28.39 -32.33
CA ALA A 852 3.36 27.64 -33.08
C ALA A 852 4.38 28.55 -33.80
N ARG A 853 3.94 29.72 -34.29
CA ARG A 853 4.79 30.73 -34.93
C ARG A 853 5.40 31.75 -33.96
N SER A 854 5.03 31.69 -32.68
CA SER A 854 5.47 32.66 -31.70
C SER A 854 6.95 32.48 -31.35
N ASP A 855 7.72 33.55 -31.50
CA ASP A 855 9.10 33.68 -31.01
C ASP A 855 9.15 34.07 -29.52
N ASP A 856 7.99 34.15 -28.85
CA ASP A 856 7.88 34.39 -27.41
C ASP A 856 8.54 33.26 -26.62
N GLU A 857 9.62 33.57 -25.92
CA GLU A 857 10.37 32.67 -25.03
C GLU A 857 9.51 32.14 -23.87
N ALA A 858 8.39 32.80 -23.54
CA ALA A 858 7.46 32.32 -22.51
C ALA A 858 6.63 31.09 -22.97
N VAL A 859 6.70 30.71 -24.25
CA VAL A 859 6.05 29.48 -24.75
C VAL A 859 6.99 28.29 -24.56
N ALA A 860 6.51 27.28 -23.83
CA ALA A 860 7.24 26.03 -23.63
C ALA A 860 7.70 25.43 -24.99
N PRO A 861 8.98 25.08 -25.17
CA PRO A 861 9.51 24.56 -26.43
C PRO A 861 8.76 23.32 -26.93
N GLU A 862 8.37 22.43 -26.02
CA GLU A 862 7.64 21.20 -26.31
C GLU A 862 6.24 21.51 -26.86
N LEU A 863 5.54 22.48 -26.27
CA LEU A 863 4.24 22.95 -26.76
C LEU A 863 4.38 23.55 -28.15
N ARG A 864 5.37 24.43 -28.35
CA ARG A 864 5.63 25.07 -29.66
C ARG A 864 5.90 24.02 -30.73
N ALA A 865 6.75 23.05 -30.44
CA ALA A 865 7.08 21.95 -31.36
C ALA A 865 5.85 21.09 -31.67
N PHE A 866 5.08 20.71 -30.65
CA PHE A 866 3.85 19.91 -30.81
C PHE A 866 2.81 20.62 -31.70
N LEU A 867 2.55 21.90 -31.45
CA LEU A 867 1.60 22.68 -32.25
C LEU A 867 2.14 22.88 -33.67
N ARG A 868 3.44 23.16 -33.84
CA ARG A 868 4.06 23.29 -35.16
C ARG A 868 3.96 22.00 -35.96
N GLN A 869 4.14 20.84 -35.33
CA GLN A 869 4.10 19.53 -35.99
C GLN A 869 2.68 19.05 -36.33
N ASN A 870 1.67 19.45 -35.55
CA ASN A 870 0.33 18.84 -35.64
C ASN A 870 -0.81 19.83 -35.94
N TRP A 871 -0.75 21.06 -35.42
CA TRP A 871 -1.91 21.97 -35.35
C TRP A 871 -1.73 23.32 -36.06
N SER A 872 -0.54 23.62 -36.56
CA SER A 872 -0.22 24.85 -37.29
C SER A 872 -0.57 24.78 -38.78
N GLU A 873 -0.53 25.92 -39.47
CA GLU A 873 -0.64 25.97 -40.93
C GLU A 873 0.54 25.24 -41.62
N ALA A 874 1.74 25.28 -41.02
CA ALA A 874 2.87 24.49 -41.51
C ALA A 874 2.59 22.98 -41.41
N ALA A 875 1.96 22.51 -40.32
CA ALA A 875 1.55 21.12 -40.17
C ALA A 875 0.56 20.69 -41.27
N PHE A 876 -0.36 21.58 -41.66
CA PHE A 876 -1.28 21.32 -42.78
C PHE A 876 -0.54 21.13 -44.11
N LEU A 877 0.41 22.02 -44.43
CA LEU A 877 1.24 21.91 -45.63
C LEU A 877 2.11 20.65 -45.62
N ASP A 878 2.64 20.27 -44.45
CA ASP A 878 3.40 19.03 -44.27
C ASP A 878 2.52 17.81 -44.52
N GLY A 879 1.31 17.80 -43.98
CA GLY A 879 0.31 16.76 -44.24
C GLY A 879 -0.06 16.63 -45.72
N LEU A 880 -0.21 17.74 -46.45
CA LEU A 880 -0.43 17.71 -47.91
C LEU A 880 0.73 17.04 -48.65
N ARG A 881 1.98 17.36 -48.28
CA ARG A 881 3.17 16.74 -48.90
C ARG A 881 3.25 15.25 -48.59
N GLU A 882 2.98 14.85 -47.35
CA GLU A 882 2.95 13.43 -46.95
C GLU A 882 1.87 12.65 -47.69
N GLY A 883 0.68 13.23 -47.83
CA GLY A 883 -0.39 12.64 -48.64
C GLY A 883 0.05 12.44 -50.09
N GLN A 884 0.74 13.42 -50.67
CA GLN A 884 1.23 13.38 -52.06
C GLN A 884 2.31 12.30 -52.23
N GLU A 885 3.26 12.22 -51.29
CA GLU A 885 4.32 11.21 -51.29
C GLU A 885 3.74 9.80 -51.13
N HIS A 886 2.78 9.61 -50.21
CA HIS A 886 2.07 8.36 -50.03
C HIS A 886 1.42 7.89 -51.33
N TYR A 887 0.70 8.79 -52.01
CA TYR A 887 0.10 8.49 -53.32
C TYR A 887 1.15 8.09 -54.37
N MET A 888 2.27 8.81 -54.44
CA MET A 888 3.35 8.49 -55.39
C MET A 888 3.99 7.13 -55.09
N ASN A 889 4.14 6.77 -53.82
CA ASN A 889 4.63 5.46 -53.41
C ASN A 889 3.65 4.35 -53.82
N ILE A 890 2.34 4.57 -53.65
CA ILE A 890 1.31 3.65 -54.16
C ILE A 890 1.40 3.49 -55.67
N LEU A 891 1.55 4.58 -56.44
CA LEU A 891 1.69 4.50 -57.89
C LEU A 891 2.95 3.72 -58.30
N ARG A 892 4.06 3.87 -57.58
CA ARG A 892 5.29 3.08 -57.81
C ARG A 892 5.04 1.60 -57.55
N ILE A 893 4.40 1.26 -56.41
CA ILE A 893 4.01 -0.11 -56.07
C ILE A 893 3.11 -0.70 -57.15
N LEU A 894 2.10 0.04 -57.62
CA LEU A 894 1.21 -0.42 -58.68
C LEU A 894 1.96 -0.65 -59.99
N LYS A 895 2.88 0.23 -60.35
CA LYS A 895 3.63 0.15 -61.61
C LYS A 895 4.68 -0.98 -61.60
N TRP A 896 5.22 -1.36 -60.45
CA TRP A 896 6.37 -2.29 -60.34
C TRP A 896 6.02 -3.61 -59.64
N GLY A 897 4.91 -3.65 -58.91
CA GLY A 897 4.46 -4.82 -58.17
C GLY A 897 3.65 -5.80 -59.03
N GLU A 898 3.98 -7.08 -58.91
CA GLU A 898 3.20 -8.19 -59.46
C GLU A 898 2.31 -8.74 -58.34
N SER A 899 1.07 -8.28 -58.28
CA SER A 899 0.09 -8.74 -57.28
C SER A 899 -0.89 -9.73 -57.93
N PRO A 900 -1.12 -10.92 -57.31
CA PRO A 900 -2.17 -11.85 -57.74
C PRO A 900 -3.59 -11.25 -57.66
N ILE A 901 -3.76 -10.14 -56.93
CA ILE A 901 -5.04 -9.43 -56.72
C ILE A 901 -5.33 -8.48 -57.89
N CYS A 902 -4.41 -8.33 -58.85
CA CYS A 902 -4.54 -7.45 -60.01
C CYS A 902 -5.02 -6.05 -59.64
N LEU A 903 -4.38 -5.39 -58.67
CA LEU A 903 -4.80 -4.08 -58.14
C LEU A 903 -5.01 -3.00 -59.22
N ARG A 904 -4.35 -3.13 -60.38
CA ARG A 904 -4.52 -2.25 -61.55
C ARG A 904 -5.91 -2.32 -62.19
N ASP A 905 -6.63 -3.42 -61.97
CA ASP A 905 -7.95 -3.67 -62.57
C ASP A 905 -9.07 -3.06 -61.70
N LEU A 906 -8.75 -2.54 -60.51
CA LEU A 906 -9.71 -1.84 -59.66
C LEU A 906 -10.05 -0.45 -60.21
N PRO A 907 -11.30 0.04 -60.06
CA PRO A 907 -11.64 1.42 -60.38
C PRO A 907 -10.76 2.42 -59.63
N GLY A 908 -10.28 3.45 -60.33
CA GLY A 908 -9.35 4.45 -59.78
C GLY A 908 -9.77 5.03 -58.41
N PRO A 909 -11.02 5.49 -58.22
CA PRO A 909 -11.47 6.00 -56.93
C PRO A 909 -11.45 4.95 -55.80
N LEU A 910 -11.78 3.68 -56.11
CA LEU A 910 -11.74 2.59 -55.13
C LEU A 910 -10.30 2.28 -54.74
N LEU A 911 -9.39 2.28 -55.71
CA LEU A 911 -7.96 2.08 -55.48
C LEU A 911 -7.39 3.15 -54.53
N VAL A 912 -7.73 4.42 -54.78
CA VAL A 912 -7.31 5.55 -53.94
C VAL A 912 -7.91 5.43 -52.54
N ALA A 913 -9.20 5.10 -52.43
CA ALA A 913 -9.86 4.94 -51.14
C ALA A 913 -9.21 3.83 -50.29
N ILE A 914 -8.91 2.67 -50.88
CA ILE A 914 -8.20 1.56 -50.21
C ILE A 914 -6.80 2.01 -49.78
N ALA A 915 -6.08 2.73 -50.64
CA ALA A 915 -4.75 3.26 -50.37
C ALA A 915 -4.70 4.18 -49.14
N TYR A 916 -5.75 4.96 -48.90
CA TYR A 916 -5.88 5.86 -47.75
C TYR A 916 -6.73 5.27 -46.61
N LEU A 917 -7.04 3.97 -46.63
CA LEU A 917 -7.76 3.32 -45.54
C LEU A 917 -7.06 3.45 -44.17
N PRO A 918 -5.71 3.36 -44.05
CA PRO A 918 -5.03 3.62 -42.78
C PRO A 918 -5.28 5.04 -42.26
N LEU A 919 -5.18 6.05 -43.14
CA LEU A 919 -5.47 7.45 -42.81
C LEU A 919 -6.93 7.62 -42.36
N TYR A 920 -7.87 6.98 -43.05
CA TYR A 920 -9.28 6.99 -42.65
C TYR A 920 -9.46 6.47 -41.22
N ARG A 921 -8.84 5.33 -40.89
CA ARG A 921 -8.91 4.73 -39.54
C ARG A 921 -8.31 5.64 -38.48
N GLU A 922 -7.13 6.21 -38.76
CA GLU A 922 -6.47 7.16 -37.86
C GLU A 922 -7.34 8.41 -37.60
N CYS A 923 -7.98 8.95 -38.63
CA CYS A 923 -8.90 10.09 -38.48
C CYS A 923 -10.18 9.74 -37.72
N VAL A 924 -10.67 8.50 -37.81
CA VAL A 924 -11.82 8.01 -37.04
C VAL A 924 -11.43 7.80 -35.57
N GLU A 925 -10.26 7.22 -35.31
CA GLU A 925 -9.72 7.01 -33.96
C GLU A 925 -9.39 8.32 -33.24
N ALA A 926 -9.00 9.36 -33.99
CA ALA A 926 -8.65 10.67 -33.46
C ALA A 926 -9.78 11.39 -32.70
N SER A 927 -11.02 10.87 -32.68
CA SER A 927 -12.15 11.25 -31.81
C SER A 927 -12.20 12.73 -31.35
N GLY A 928 -13.10 13.52 -31.93
CA GLY A 928 -13.26 14.93 -31.59
C GLY A 928 -14.06 15.72 -32.64
N CYS A 929 -14.30 17.00 -32.38
CA CYS A 929 -14.90 17.95 -33.32
C CYS A 929 -13.93 18.31 -34.45
N LEU A 930 -12.66 18.52 -34.11
CA LEU A 930 -11.59 18.88 -35.05
C LEU A 930 -10.55 17.78 -35.20
N LEU A 931 -9.97 17.71 -36.40
CA LEU A 931 -8.78 16.92 -36.69
C LEU A 931 -7.53 17.79 -36.56
N SER A 932 -6.37 17.19 -36.31
CA SER A 932 -5.10 17.93 -36.40
C SER A 932 -4.92 18.48 -37.83
N GLN A 933 -4.25 19.63 -37.96
CA GLN A 933 -4.00 20.25 -39.26
C GLN A 933 -3.22 19.31 -40.19
N ARG A 934 -2.29 18.51 -39.65
CA ARG A 934 -1.55 17.51 -40.43
C ARG A 934 -2.44 16.43 -41.03
N LEU A 935 -3.32 15.82 -40.22
CA LEU A 935 -4.28 14.82 -40.72
C LEU A 935 -5.26 15.44 -41.72
N ARG A 936 -5.70 16.68 -41.45
CA ARG A 936 -6.55 17.43 -42.37
C ARG A 936 -5.87 17.65 -43.72
N GLY A 937 -4.58 18.00 -43.76
CA GLY A 937 -3.81 18.15 -44.99
C GLY A 937 -3.73 16.85 -45.79
N GLN A 938 -3.43 15.72 -45.12
CA GLN A 938 -3.41 14.41 -45.77
C GLN A 938 -4.80 14.02 -46.33
N LEU A 939 -5.89 14.33 -45.62
CA LEU A 939 -7.26 14.08 -46.08
C LEU A 939 -7.64 14.93 -47.30
N VAL A 940 -7.27 16.21 -47.33
CA VAL A 940 -7.48 17.08 -48.50
C VAL A 940 -6.82 16.45 -49.73
N GLU A 941 -5.58 15.96 -49.56
CA GLU A 941 -4.88 15.29 -50.66
C GLU A 941 -5.55 13.99 -51.08
N ALA A 942 -5.96 13.15 -50.14
CA ALA A 942 -6.69 11.91 -50.44
C ALA A 942 -7.97 12.18 -51.23
N VAL A 943 -8.76 13.18 -50.82
CA VAL A 943 -10.00 13.59 -51.50
C VAL A 943 -9.71 14.17 -52.88
N ARG A 944 -8.64 14.97 -53.02
CA ARG A 944 -8.19 15.50 -54.33
C ARG A 944 -7.92 14.38 -55.33
N ARG A 945 -7.36 13.25 -54.89
CA ARG A 945 -7.10 12.08 -55.74
C ARG A 945 -8.34 11.28 -56.11
N LEU A 946 -9.44 11.43 -55.38
CA LEU A 946 -10.72 10.80 -55.72
C LEU A 946 -11.47 11.52 -56.86
N GLY A 947 -11.01 12.72 -57.27
CA GLY A 947 -11.61 13.48 -58.37
C GLY A 947 -12.86 14.28 -57.99
N SER A 948 -13.10 14.46 -56.69
CA SER A 948 -14.30 15.08 -56.12
C SER A 948 -14.26 16.63 -56.14
N GLY A 949 -14.40 17.25 -57.32
CA GLY A 949 -14.73 18.69 -57.48
C GLY A 949 -13.74 19.73 -56.91
N PRO A 950 -14.05 21.04 -56.99
CA PRO A 950 -13.19 22.09 -56.44
C PRO A 950 -13.20 22.06 -54.90
N LEU A 951 -12.02 21.77 -54.33
CA LEU A 951 -11.77 21.63 -52.89
C LEU A 951 -11.71 22.98 -52.13
N GLU A 952 -11.86 24.12 -52.80
CA GLU A 952 -11.70 25.45 -52.19
C GLU A 952 -12.79 25.78 -51.15
N GLU A 953 -13.90 25.04 -51.10
CA GLU A 953 -15.02 25.30 -50.18
C GLU A 953 -15.12 24.34 -48.98
N VAL A 954 -14.41 23.20 -48.96
CA VAL A 954 -14.54 22.20 -47.87
C VAL A 954 -13.60 22.55 -46.71
N LYS A 955 -14.14 23.28 -45.72
CA LYS A 955 -13.36 23.81 -44.59
C LYS A 955 -13.21 22.83 -43.42
N GLN A 956 -14.01 21.77 -43.34
CA GLN A 956 -14.08 20.91 -42.14
C GLN A 956 -13.57 19.48 -42.39
N GLY A 957 -12.72 18.98 -41.48
CA GLY A 957 -12.12 17.64 -41.58
C GLY A 957 -13.12 16.48 -41.62
N ARG A 958 -14.29 16.63 -40.99
CA ARG A 958 -15.35 15.61 -40.98
C ARG A 958 -16.02 15.44 -42.36
N GLU A 959 -16.18 16.52 -43.12
CA GLU A 959 -16.75 16.48 -44.47
C GLU A 959 -15.80 15.75 -45.43
N LEU A 960 -14.50 16.06 -45.34
CA LEU A 960 -13.44 15.35 -46.09
C LEU A 960 -13.42 13.85 -45.76
N LEU A 961 -13.54 13.50 -44.48
CA LEU A 961 -13.59 12.12 -44.02
C LEU A 961 -14.82 11.38 -44.56
N ALA A 962 -15.98 12.07 -44.67
CA ALA A 962 -17.20 11.50 -45.24
C ALA A 962 -17.07 11.22 -46.74
N ILE A 963 -16.38 12.10 -47.49
CA ILE A 963 -16.09 11.88 -48.92
C ILE A 963 -15.20 10.63 -49.09
N LEU A 964 -14.12 10.50 -48.31
CA LEU A 964 -13.26 9.31 -48.37
C LEU A 964 -14.02 8.03 -48.00
N LYS A 965 -14.88 8.11 -46.97
CA LYS A 965 -15.75 7.00 -46.55
C LYS A 965 -16.70 6.53 -47.66
N HIS A 966 -17.24 7.44 -48.46
CA HIS A 966 -18.19 7.12 -49.53
C HIS A 966 -17.59 6.17 -50.59
N HIS A 967 -16.29 6.25 -50.82
CA HIS A 967 -15.58 5.42 -51.78
C HIS A 967 -15.02 4.11 -51.17
N LEU A 968 -15.17 3.90 -49.87
CA LEU A 968 -14.75 2.68 -49.18
C LEU A 968 -15.88 1.63 -49.15
N PRO A 969 -15.61 0.36 -49.56
CA PRO A 969 -16.56 -0.72 -49.44
C PRO A 969 -17.03 -0.94 -47.98
N PRO A 970 -18.33 -1.21 -47.73
CA PRO A 970 -18.87 -1.37 -46.38
C PRO A 970 -18.17 -2.42 -45.51
N PHE A 971 -17.67 -3.50 -46.11
CA PHE A 971 -16.94 -4.56 -45.37
C PHE A 971 -15.55 -4.13 -44.89
N LEU A 972 -14.97 -3.05 -45.45
CA LEU A 972 -13.72 -2.47 -44.95
C LEU A 972 -13.97 -1.47 -43.81
N LEU A 973 -15.21 -1.00 -43.68
CA LEU A 973 -15.68 -0.12 -42.62
C LEU A 973 -16.16 -0.90 -41.38
N SER A 974 -16.50 -2.18 -41.53
CA SER A 974 -16.83 -3.05 -40.40
C SER A 974 -15.55 -3.46 -39.66
N VAL A 975 -15.20 -2.70 -38.63
CA VAL A 975 -14.47 -3.27 -37.50
C VAL A 975 -15.45 -4.18 -36.78
N SER A 976 -15.11 -5.46 -36.74
CA SER A 976 -15.84 -6.48 -36.00
C SER A 976 -16.07 -6.01 -34.56
N SER A 977 -17.30 -5.62 -34.23
CA SER A 977 -17.80 -5.68 -32.86
C SER A 977 -18.02 -7.16 -32.54
N ILE A 978 -16.93 -7.87 -32.29
CA ILE A 978 -16.97 -9.10 -31.51
C ILE A 978 -16.65 -8.65 -30.09
N GLY A 979 -17.70 -8.20 -29.41
CA GLY A 979 -17.74 -8.05 -27.96
C GLY A 979 -18.31 -9.31 -27.33
#